data_AF-A0A2B4RCC3-F1
#
_entry.id   AF-A0A2B4RCC3-F1
#
_cell.length_a   1.000
_cell.length_b   1.000
_cell.length_c   1.000
_cell.angle_alpha   90.00
_cell.angle_beta   90.00
_cell.angle_gamma   90.00
#
_symmetry.space_group_name_H-M   'P 1'
#
loop_
_entity.id
_entity.type
_entity.pdbx_description
1 polymer ?
#
loop_
_entity_poly.entity_id
_entity_poly.type
_entity_poly.pdbx_seq_one_letter_code
_entity_poly.pdbx_strand_id
1 'polypeptide(L)'
;MAASKTASSFHSMPHRNGTYVANHGGNSPADGTPDLHLKMSKKIAQLTKVIYALNTKNDEHENVLEYMKTAHEEEMQKLMAETKERVNYFKTRLNAVSEQRQTIDLLESHLSKERLQREEAMSEFERFKRRTDDEEARLKSEFSDRILTMSKELLASKKEFEERLKDFQATRKLLEEDRDKAVEELTSKHHDEIDQLMKAHRVRYDEVVKEKQRLEKEFQEKLARAESSSDAVTEERRRIESEYQEKLDKLKAFYEKELAASRTLQENSKEMQLKEWESRERALKSEWNRQERIFKDRISELLNQLSDGEQHMSILKTQLKELESKLEGKEGDSTTLAKQLEDARLEGSKALKSLRETENNLTVSKKRCEEQEAEIARQSMQISKLDATKLSQETTIKELKTNITSLKSKLSKLESEHNDLGKKFSSHTVETDLESKRLQKEIEKLSREKEDLESKYNAELKRAGEQSTSKELSLRKELEEVTAKLKKDHSKELEDIKTKLGIDHNNHIKNLHQEFQDSLSQKERELLEKSEQELDRLRVEKNEVIAEFENHCRDLKNKLRASEDEVQRLEKLVHDGEKGLGSASSHIDSLKTALSQTKEELQKTKADLQEAENKYAKSMDDMYRLETLHDKALKDARLDSEAQLTSLTNELDTKWSEKLRDECSNLRSQLNEQHREENRVSLEQLTKLKDMQREELRAELQSKIDALKKTIAETRGDLERANRNATTAKLDLRKEFDSQRKHMEEEMSALSLQHNKRLEELIEKHKEELKKLEGLKDEEMKERESTLQKSHRDEITSQLHANKLMIDAVKSQAEQTHIKDIEEIKVKHENDQENMRSELLRVQQEEMQRLHREFEVQLAAVKLQLQRANEMHSKDENEHQNQIEELRREIEERECHLKELDEEIREVKSNVEELQHELQAKGQEILSVRREANSQMRKREEDLARSHQKEVDAIAAEHLRETQALLTEFNRSKELLSDKISALQLMLEEAEEKFRSRQSRPEDLEVIEQLRRALAERELDMKRLVDEKRYFQLELLNRETNFNKVFKAAPNIGVINPLQAKTKPGKGGVRQGSTLVMNSSQLEPIPNMPVHEKKLNNSRPLPPTPPKEPPSHRKTTVY
;
A
#
# COMPACT_ATOMS: atom_id res chain seq x y z
N MET A 1 -67.29 -69.50 -41.16
CA MET A 1 -68.15 -69.34 -42.35
C MET A 1 -67.27 -68.65 -43.40
N ALA A 2 -66.89 -69.29 -44.52
CA ALA A 2 -67.72 -69.68 -45.70
C ALA A 2 -68.10 -68.44 -46.55
N ALA A 3 -68.02 -68.41 -47.89
CA ALA A 3 -67.64 -69.40 -48.94
C ALA A 3 -67.51 -68.66 -50.32
N SER A 4 -66.97 -69.18 -51.44
CA SER A 4 -66.06 -70.33 -51.74
C SER A 4 -65.73 -70.43 -53.26
N LYS A 5 -64.49 -70.78 -53.63
CA LYS A 5 -64.07 -71.51 -54.87
C LYS A 5 -64.26 -70.90 -56.30
N THR A 6 -63.13 -70.49 -56.89
CA THR A 6 -62.38 -71.13 -58.02
C THR A 6 -63.06 -71.75 -59.28
N ALA A 7 -62.38 -71.53 -60.43
CA ALA A 7 -61.94 -72.52 -61.45
C ALA A 7 -62.70 -72.74 -62.78
N SER A 8 -61.93 -73.30 -63.74
CA SER A 8 -62.23 -73.78 -65.12
C SER A 8 -62.51 -72.70 -66.18
N SER A 9 -61.95 -72.68 -67.41
CA SER A 9 -61.18 -73.62 -68.27
C SER A 9 -61.98 -74.50 -69.25
N PHE A 10 -61.33 -74.75 -70.40
CA PHE A 10 -61.59 -75.65 -71.54
C PHE A 10 -62.50 -75.26 -72.74
N HIS A 11 -62.11 -75.84 -73.89
CA HIS A 11 -62.57 -75.70 -75.28
C HIS A 11 -64.06 -75.92 -75.54
N SER A 12 -64.57 -75.44 -76.70
CA SER A 12 -64.84 -76.33 -77.87
C SER A 12 -65.24 -75.57 -79.17
N MET A 13 -64.83 -76.11 -80.32
CA MET A 13 -65.42 -75.93 -81.67
C MET A 13 -66.48 -77.07 -81.90
N PRO A 14 -67.05 -77.39 -83.10
CA PRO A 14 -67.02 -76.77 -84.44
C PRO A 14 -68.38 -76.64 -85.18
N HIS A 15 -68.34 -76.12 -86.42
CA HIS A 15 -69.18 -76.35 -87.63
C HIS A 15 -70.57 -77.04 -87.57
N ARG A 16 -71.52 -76.54 -88.41
CA ARG A 16 -72.02 -77.31 -89.58
C ARG A 16 -72.80 -76.50 -90.66
N ASN A 17 -73.08 -77.17 -91.79
CA ASN A 17 -73.56 -76.64 -93.09
C ASN A 17 -75.05 -76.97 -93.38
N GLY A 18 -75.62 -76.36 -94.43
CA GLY A 18 -76.90 -76.74 -95.09
C GLY A 18 -77.50 -75.55 -95.87
N THR A 19 -77.51 -75.37 -97.21
CA THR A 19 -77.34 -76.20 -98.45
C THR A 19 -78.67 -76.53 -99.17
N TYR A 20 -78.67 -76.50 -100.52
CA TYR A 20 -79.77 -76.77 -101.51
C TYR A 20 -80.79 -75.61 -101.75
N VAL A 21 -81.18 -75.17 -102.98
CA VAL A 21 -81.13 -75.66 -104.40
C VAL A 21 -82.22 -76.74 -104.69
N ALA A 22 -83.09 -76.73 -105.74
CA ALA A 22 -82.98 -76.27 -107.14
C ALA A 22 -84.34 -75.91 -107.83
N ASN A 23 -84.28 -75.46 -109.11
CA ASN A 23 -85.15 -75.67 -110.30
C ASN A 23 -86.63 -76.17 -110.17
N HIS A 24 -87.60 -75.80 -111.04
CA HIS A 24 -87.59 -75.85 -112.52
C HIS A 24 -88.71 -75.01 -113.20
N GLY A 25 -88.49 -74.58 -114.46
CA GLY A 25 -89.41 -74.91 -115.59
C GLY A 25 -90.49 -73.91 -116.09
N GLY A 26 -90.26 -73.36 -117.29
CA GLY A 26 -91.13 -73.61 -118.47
C GLY A 26 -92.40 -72.76 -118.77
N ASN A 27 -92.29 -71.94 -119.83
CA ASN A 27 -93.34 -71.47 -120.77
C ASN A 27 -94.51 -70.54 -120.32
N SER A 28 -94.89 -69.69 -121.29
CA SER A 28 -95.99 -68.70 -121.35
C SER A 28 -97.37 -69.34 -121.68
N PRO A 29 -98.47 -68.57 -121.89
CA PRO A 29 -98.74 -67.13 -121.66
C PRO A 29 -100.09 -66.83 -120.93
N ALA A 30 -100.32 -65.57 -120.50
CA ALA A 30 -101.66 -64.93 -120.42
C ALA A 30 -101.57 -63.43 -120.05
N ASP A 31 -102.61 -62.65 -120.37
CA ASP A 31 -102.70 -61.20 -120.13
C ASP A 31 -102.72 -60.76 -118.65
N GLY A 32 -102.04 -59.65 -118.38
CA GLY A 32 -102.17 -58.85 -117.16
C GLY A 32 -101.89 -57.38 -117.48
N THR A 33 -102.93 -56.53 -117.43
CA THR A 33 -102.92 -55.20 -118.07
C THR A 33 -101.79 -54.26 -117.56
N PRO A 34 -101.07 -53.52 -118.45
CA PRO A 34 -99.88 -52.75 -118.09
C PRO A 34 -100.03 -51.69 -116.97
N ASP A 35 -101.23 -51.15 -116.79
CA ASP A 35 -101.51 -50.05 -115.86
C ASP A 35 -101.30 -50.43 -114.37
N LEU A 36 -101.59 -51.67 -113.98
CA LEU A 36 -101.37 -52.14 -112.61
C LEU A 36 -99.89 -52.20 -112.26
N HIS A 37 -99.06 -52.69 -113.19
CA HIS A 37 -97.62 -52.81 -113.00
C HIS A 37 -96.96 -51.44 -112.85
N LEU A 38 -97.35 -50.47 -113.69
CA LEU A 38 -96.86 -49.08 -113.60
C LEU A 38 -97.24 -48.41 -112.28
N LYS A 39 -98.47 -48.66 -111.77
CA LYS A 39 -98.94 -48.14 -110.48
C LYS A 39 -98.18 -48.76 -109.30
N MET A 40 -97.88 -50.06 -109.35
CA MET A 40 -97.02 -50.70 -108.35
C MET A 40 -95.59 -50.15 -108.40
N SER A 41 -94.95 -50.09 -109.57
CA SER A 41 -93.59 -49.54 -109.71
C SER A 41 -93.49 -48.08 -109.25
N LYS A 42 -94.51 -47.24 -109.49
CA LYS A 42 -94.55 -45.87 -108.94
C LYS A 42 -94.67 -45.83 -107.42
N LYS A 43 -95.51 -46.68 -106.80
CA LYS A 43 -95.59 -46.79 -105.33
C LYS A 43 -94.31 -47.32 -104.71
N ILE A 44 -93.68 -48.33 -105.34
CA ILE A 44 -92.37 -48.85 -104.93
C ILE A 44 -91.33 -47.73 -104.99
N ALA A 45 -91.21 -47.02 -106.12
CA ALA A 45 -90.24 -45.93 -106.25
C ALA A 45 -90.49 -44.76 -105.27
N GLN A 46 -91.75 -44.41 -104.96
CA GLN A 46 -92.07 -43.44 -103.92
C GLN A 46 -91.68 -43.94 -102.52
N LEU A 47 -91.98 -45.20 -102.19
CA LEU A 47 -91.56 -45.81 -100.92
C LEU A 47 -90.04 -45.87 -100.81
N THR A 48 -89.32 -46.33 -101.84
CA THR A 48 -87.86 -46.33 -101.88
C THR A 48 -87.27 -44.92 -101.70
N LYS A 49 -87.85 -43.90 -102.33
CA LYS A 49 -87.39 -42.50 -102.15
C LYS A 49 -87.66 -41.96 -100.74
N VAL A 50 -88.80 -42.32 -100.13
CA VAL A 50 -89.12 -41.93 -98.74
C VAL A 50 -88.24 -42.70 -97.75
N ILE A 51 -88.00 -44.00 -97.96
CA ILE A 51 -87.07 -44.81 -97.16
C ILE A 51 -85.65 -44.24 -97.27
N TYR A 52 -85.17 -43.91 -98.47
CA TYR A 52 -83.84 -43.34 -98.64
C TYR A 52 -83.72 -41.97 -97.93
N ALA A 53 -84.71 -41.08 -98.08
CA ALA A 53 -84.72 -39.79 -97.40
C ALA A 53 -84.87 -39.90 -95.86
N LEU A 54 -85.59 -40.92 -95.35
CA LEU A 54 -85.66 -41.22 -93.93
C LEU A 54 -84.35 -41.80 -93.40
N ASN A 55 -83.73 -42.72 -94.14
CA ASN A 55 -82.44 -43.30 -93.79
C ASN A 55 -81.36 -42.22 -93.78
N THR A 56 -81.15 -41.45 -94.86
CA THR A 56 -80.16 -40.37 -94.88
C THR A 56 -80.37 -39.37 -93.75
N LYS A 57 -81.62 -39.04 -93.40
CA LYS A 57 -81.91 -38.17 -92.26
C LYS A 57 -81.67 -38.85 -90.89
N ASN A 58 -81.86 -40.16 -90.79
CA ASN A 58 -81.51 -40.93 -89.60
C ASN A 58 -79.98 -41.04 -89.45
N ASP A 59 -79.27 -41.29 -90.55
CA ASP A 59 -77.80 -41.28 -90.63
C ASP A 59 -77.26 -39.90 -90.22
N GLU A 60 -77.84 -38.79 -90.72
CA GLU A 60 -77.54 -37.42 -90.29
C GLU A 60 -77.78 -37.21 -88.79
N HIS A 61 -78.88 -37.72 -88.25
CA HIS A 61 -79.17 -37.64 -86.81
C HIS A 61 -78.23 -38.50 -85.96
N GLU A 62 -77.83 -39.68 -86.42
CA GLU A 62 -76.85 -40.54 -85.74
C GLU A 62 -75.45 -39.89 -85.75
N ASN A 63 -75.01 -39.32 -86.87
CA ASN A 63 -73.76 -38.55 -86.95
C ASN A 63 -73.75 -37.34 -85.99
N VAL A 64 -74.86 -36.60 -85.88
CA VAL A 64 -74.98 -35.46 -84.93
C VAL A 64 -74.98 -35.94 -83.48
N LEU A 65 -75.65 -37.06 -83.18
CA LEU A 65 -75.62 -37.68 -81.84
C LEU A 65 -74.24 -38.22 -81.48
N GLU A 66 -73.48 -38.73 -82.45
CA GLU A 66 -72.11 -39.20 -82.24
C GLU A 66 -71.15 -38.03 -82.01
N TYR A 67 -71.24 -36.96 -82.80
CA TYR A 67 -70.49 -35.72 -82.56
C TYR A 67 -70.79 -35.08 -81.19
N MET A 68 -72.05 -35.08 -80.73
CA MET A 68 -72.39 -34.60 -79.39
C MET A 68 -71.84 -35.50 -78.27
N LYS A 69 -71.76 -36.82 -78.48
CA LYS A 69 -71.12 -37.73 -77.52
C LYS A 69 -69.62 -37.45 -77.42
N THR A 70 -68.90 -37.39 -78.54
CA THR A 70 -67.45 -37.17 -78.53
C THR A 70 -67.10 -35.80 -77.93
N ALA A 71 -67.83 -34.74 -78.28
CA ALA A 71 -67.62 -33.42 -77.70
C ALA A 71 -67.82 -33.40 -76.17
N HIS A 72 -68.88 -34.02 -75.65
CA HIS A 72 -69.08 -34.10 -74.19
C HIS A 72 -68.09 -35.04 -73.50
N GLU A 73 -67.58 -36.07 -74.18
CA GLU A 73 -66.55 -36.96 -73.64
C GLU A 73 -65.17 -36.26 -73.57
N GLU A 74 -64.84 -35.41 -74.57
CA GLU A 74 -63.69 -34.49 -74.52
C GLU A 74 -63.84 -33.45 -73.40
N GLU A 75 -65.01 -32.83 -73.23
CA GLU A 75 -65.28 -31.91 -72.11
C GLU A 75 -65.13 -32.59 -70.75
N MET A 76 -65.65 -33.81 -70.58
CA MET A 76 -65.47 -34.59 -69.34
C MET A 76 -63.99 -34.92 -69.09
N GLN A 77 -63.24 -35.36 -70.10
CA GLN A 77 -61.81 -35.64 -69.96
C GLN A 77 -61.03 -34.40 -69.55
N LYS A 78 -61.34 -33.23 -70.14
CA LYS A 78 -60.74 -31.95 -69.76
C LYS A 78 -61.08 -31.55 -68.32
N LEU A 79 -62.35 -31.66 -67.92
CA LEU A 79 -62.79 -31.36 -66.56
C LEU A 79 -62.13 -32.30 -65.51
N MET A 80 -61.94 -33.57 -65.87
CA MET A 80 -61.19 -34.53 -65.04
C MET A 80 -59.70 -34.20 -64.95
N ALA A 81 -59.08 -33.70 -66.02
CA ALA A 81 -57.69 -33.25 -66.00
C ALA A 81 -57.51 -32.01 -65.10
N GLU A 82 -58.35 -30.98 -65.27
CA GLU A 82 -58.30 -29.75 -64.46
C GLU A 82 -58.58 -30.02 -62.98
N THR A 83 -59.55 -30.88 -62.64
CA THR A 83 -59.79 -31.27 -61.24
C THR A 83 -58.65 -32.10 -60.66
N LYS A 84 -58.05 -33.01 -61.42
CA LYS A 84 -56.86 -33.80 -61.00
C LYS A 84 -55.64 -32.90 -60.73
N GLU A 85 -55.40 -31.90 -61.57
CA GLU A 85 -54.34 -30.91 -61.35
C GLU A 85 -54.61 -30.08 -60.09
N ARG A 86 -55.84 -29.59 -59.92
CA ARG A 86 -56.24 -28.78 -58.75
C ARG A 86 -56.17 -29.57 -57.43
N VAL A 87 -56.52 -30.86 -57.46
CA VAL A 87 -56.33 -31.79 -56.32
C VAL A 87 -54.85 -31.99 -56.01
N ASN A 88 -54.00 -32.16 -57.03
CA ASN A 88 -52.56 -32.27 -56.84
C ASN A 88 -51.97 -30.98 -56.22
N TYR A 89 -52.37 -29.80 -56.70
CA TYR A 89 -51.95 -28.51 -56.11
C TYR A 89 -52.29 -28.43 -54.62
N PHE A 90 -53.54 -28.74 -54.24
CA PHE A 90 -53.94 -28.74 -52.84
C PHE A 90 -53.20 -29.78 -52.01
N LYS A 91 -52.92 -30.97 -52.56
CA LYS A 91 -52.16 -32.02 -51.88
C LYS A 91 -50.71 -31.61 -51.60
N THR A 92 -50.01 -31.04 -52.59
CA THR A 92 -48.66 -30.49 -52.42
C THR A 92 -48.64 -29.36 -51.38
N ARG A 93 -49.63 -28.46 -51.41
CA ARG A 93 -49.75 -27.37 -50.44
C ARG A 93 -50.07 -27.86 -49.03
N LEU A 94 -50.86 -28.93 -48.88
CA LEU A 94 -51.16 -29.54 -47.58
C LEU A 94 -49.90 -30.22 -46.98
N ASN A 95 -49.11 -30.91 -47.81
CA ASN A 95 -47.84 -31.51 -47.39
C ASN A 95 -46.87 -30.44 -46.89
N ALA A 96 -46.65 -29.36 -47.65
CA ALA A 96 -45.77 -28.26 -47.26
C ALA A 96 -46.19 -27.61 -45.92
N VAL A 97 -47.49 -27.44 -45.67
CA VAL A 97 -48.01 -26.95 -44.39
C VAL A 97 -47.78 -27.98 -43.26
N SER A 98 -47.86 -29.28 -43.54
CA SER A 98 -47.54 -30.33 -42.56
C SER A 98 -46.05 -30.37 -42.20
N GLU A 99 -45.16 -30.19 -43.18
CA GLU A 99 -43.70 -30.13 -42.99
C GLU A 99 -43.30 -28.88 -42.21
N GLN A 100 -43.90 -27.72 -42.52
CA GLN A 100 -43.73 -26.49 -41.74
C GLN A 100 -44.20 -26.68 -40.29
N ARG A 101 -45.34 -27.36 -40.07
CA ARG A 101 -45.88 -27.59 -38.73
C ARG A 101 -44.98 -28.51 -37.90
N GLN A 102 -44.49 -29.61 -38.47
CA GLN A 102 -43.48 -30.48 -37.84
C GLN A 102 -42.19 -29.72 -37.53
N THR A 103 -41.78 -28.78 -38.40
CA THR A 103 -40.60 -27.94 -38.15
C THR A 103 -40.81 -26.99 -36.96
N ILE A 104 -42.01 -26.41 -36.83
CA ILE A 104 -42.40 -25.58 -35.67
C ILE A 104 -42.43 -26.43 -34.40
N ASP A 105 -43.09 -27.59 -34.40
CA ASP A 105 -43.17 -28.50 -33.26
C ASP A 105 -41.76 -28.91 -32.75
N LEU A 106 -40.80 -29.12 -33.66
CA LEU A 106 -39.39 -29.41 -33.33
C LEU A 106 -38.65 -28.19 -32.77
N LEU A 107 -38.85 -26.99 -33.32
CA LEU A 107 -38.24 -25.76 -32.83
C LEU A 107 -38.77 -25.36 -31.44
N GLU A 108 -40.06 -25.53 -31.19
CA GLU A 108 -40.66 -25.35 -29.87
C GLU A 108 -40.12 -26.37 -28.85
N SER A 109 -39.92 -27.62 -29.26
CA SER A 109 -39.26 -28.65 -28.43
C SER A 109 -37.81 -28.28 -28.07
N HIS A 110 -37.04 -27.72 -29.02
CA HIS A 110 -35.69 -27.22 -28.76
C HIS A 110 -35.68 -25.99 -27.85
N LEU A 111 -36.56 -25.01 -28.08
CA LEU A 111 -36.72 -23.83 -27.22
C LEU A 111 -37.12 -24.20 -25.78
N SER A 112 -37.93 -25.24 -25.60
CA SER A 112 -38.30 -25.75 -24.28
C SER A 112 -37.09 -26.34 -23.54
N LYS A 113 -36.24 -27.12 -24.22
CA LYS A 113 -35.00 -27.68 -23.65
C LYS A 113 -33.97 -26.59 -23.30
N GLU A 114 -33.76 -25.62 -24.20
CA GLU A 114 -32.90 -24.45 -23.97
C GLU A 114 -33.35 -23.57 -22.80
N ARG A 115 -34.66 -23.52 -22.52
CA ARG A 115 -35.19 -22.87 -21.32
C ARG A 115 -34.90 -23.69 -20.07
N LEU A 116 -35.18 -24.99 -20.08
CA LEU A 116 -34.94 -25.88 -18.95
C LEU A 116 -33.46 -25.88 -18.54
N GLN A 117 -32.54 -26.08 -19.49
CA GLN A 117 -31.09 -26.08 -19.24
C GLN A 117 -30.58 -24.74 -18.68
N ARG A 118 -31.18 -23.63 -19.11
CA ARG A 118 -30.86 -22.29 -18.60
C ARG A 118 -31.41 -22.05 -17.20
N GLU A 119 -32.59 -22.59 -16.89
CA GLU A 119 -33.19 -22.55 -15.55
C GLU A 119 -32.43 -23.45 -14.56
N GLU A 120 -32.00 -24.63 -15.01
CA GLU A 120 -31.10 -25.54 -14.27
C GLU A 120 -29.75 -24.86 -13.97
N ALA A 121 -29.08 -24.29 -14.98
CA ALA A 121 -27.82 -23.57 -14.80
C ALA A 121 -27.94 -22.34 -13.86
N MET A 122 -29.06 -21.61 -13.91
CA MET A 122 -29.35 -20.53 -12.96
C MET A 122 -29.57 -21.08 -11.54
N SER A 123 -30.26 -22.21 -11.38
CA SER A 123 -30.45 -22.88 -10.08
C SER A 123 -29.12 -23.36 -9.49
N GLU A 124 -28.21 -23.91 -10.32
CA GLU A 124 -26.86 -24.27 -9.90
C GLU A 124 -26.02 -23.06 -9.52
N PHE A 125 -26.10 -21.96 -10.27
CA PHE A 125 -25.42 -20.70 -9.93
C PHE A 125 -25.92 -20.12 -8.60
N GLU A 126 -27.24 -20.13 -8.34
CA GLU A 126 -27.78 -19.73 -7.03
C GLU A 126 -27.30 -20.65 -5.90
N ARG A 127 -27.24 -21.97 -6.11
CA ARG A 127 -26.72 -22.94 -5.13
C ARG A 127 -25.20 -22.82 -4.94
N PHE A 128 -24.46 -22.35 -5.93
CA PHE A 128 -23.05 -22.00 -5.77
C PHE A 128 -22.92 -20.74 -4.92
N LYS A 129 -23.60 -19.65 -5.32
CA LYS A 129 -23.57 -18.38 -4.61
C LYS A 129 -23.92 -18.53 -3.12
N ARG A 130 -25.04 -19.20 -2.79
CA ARG A 130 -25.45 -19.41 -1.39
C ARG A 130 -24.38 -20.13 -0.56
N ARG A 131 -23.68 -21.12 -1.13
CA ARG A 131 -22.56 -21.79 -0.44
C ARG A 131 -21.38 -20.85 -0.20
N THR A 132 -21.05 -19.99 -1.16
CA THR A 132 -20.00 -18.97 -0.97
C THR A 132 -20.42 -17.93 0.08
N ASP A 133 -21.67 -17.47 0.06
CA ASP A 133 -22.23 -16.55 1.05
C ASP A 133 -22.20 -17.19 2.46
N ASP A 134 -22.56 -18.48 2.59
CA ASP A 134 -22.51 -19.26 3.84
C ASP A 134 -21.07 -19.50 4.34
N GLU A 135 -20.12 -19.82 3.45
CA GLU A 135 -18.70 -20.01 3.77
C GLU A 135 -18.03 -18.71 4.20
N GLU A 136 -18.33 -17.58 3.53
CA GLU A 136 -17.84 -16.26 3.92
C GLU A 136 -18.41 -15.84 5.28
N ALA A 137 -19.70 -16.12 5.54
CA ALA A 137 -20.31 -15.90 6.86
C ALA A 137 -19.67 -16.75 7.96
N ARG A 138 -19.36 -18.03 7.68
CA ARG A 138 -18.68 -18.93 8.62
C ARG A 138 -17.27 -18.43 8.94
N LEU A 139 -16.49 -18.05 7.93
CA LEU A 139 -15.16 -17.46 8.10
C LEU A 139 -15.21 -16.17 8.92
N LYS A 140 -16.17 -15.27 8.64
CA LYS A 140 -16.38 -14.04 9.43
C LYS A 140 -16.68 -14.35 10.91
N SER A 141 -17.46 -15.39 11.20
CA SER A 141 -17.68 -15.86 12.58
C SER A 141 -16.39 -16.39 13.20
N GLU A 142 -15.67 -17.28 12.52
CA GLU A 142 -14.41 -17.86 13.02
C GLU A 142 -13.35 -16.79 13.31
N PHE A 143 -13.22 -15.77 12.46
CA PHE A 143 -12.36 -14.61 12.74
C PHE A 143 -12.84 -13.78 13.92
N SER A 144 -14.15 -13.52 14.04
CA SER A 144 -14.74 -12.80 15.17
C SER A 144 -14.52 -13.52 16.50
N ASP A 145 -14.81 -14.83 16.55
CA ASP A 145 -14.61 -15.68 17.72
C ASP A 145 -13.13 -15.80 18.11
N ARG A 146 -12.21 -15.81 17.14
CA ARG A 146 -10.78 -15.81 17.40
C ARG A 146 -10.28 -14.47 17.94
N ILE A 147 -10.77 -13.35 17.41
CA ILE A 147 -10.49 -12.00 17.96
C ILE A 147 -11.06 -11.88 19.38
N LEU A 148 -12.28 -12.36 19.63
CA LEU A 148 -12.88 -12.40 20.97
C LEU A 148 -12.10 -13.30 21.94
N THR A 149 -11.51 -14.39 21.46
CA THR A 149 -10.66 -15.28 22.26
C THR A 149 -9.34 -14.62 22.61
N MET A 150 -8.62 -14.07 21.63
CA MET A 150 -7.38 -13.30 21.86
C MET A 150 -7.63 -12.08 22.75
N SER A 151 -8.78 -11.41 22.63
CA SER A 151 -9.16 -10.29 23.51
C SER A 151 -9.37 -10.74 24.96
N LYS A 152 -9.99 -11.91 25.19
CA LYS A 152 -10.12 -12.51 26.53
C LYS A 152 -8.76 -12.93 27.11
N GLU A 153 -7.87 -13.48 26.29
CA GLU A 153 -6.51 -13.86 26.68
C GLU A 153 -5.66 -12.64 27.05
N LEU A 154 -5.73 -11.56 26.27
CA LEU A 154 -5.10 -10.28 26.58
C LEU A 154 -5.66 -9.64 27.86
N LEU A 155 -6.97 -9.70 28.08
CA LEU A 155 -7.59 -9.22 29.34
C LEU A 155 -7.20 -10.08 30.55
N ALA A 156 -7.10 -11.40 30.39
CA ALA A 156 -6.62 -12.30 31.44
C ALA A 156 -5.15 -12.03 31.79
N SER A 157 -4.28 -11.92 30.78
CA SER A 157 -2.86 -11.57 30.95
C SER A 157 -2.67 -10.19 31.59
N LYS A 158 -3.46 -9.18 31.18
CA LYS A 158 -3.49 -7.85 31.82
C LYS A 158 -3.91 -7.93 33.29
N LYS A 159 -4.95 -8.73 33.62
CA LYS A 159 -5.39 -8.93 35.00
C LYS A 159 -4.32 -9.64 35.84
N GLU A 160 -3.66 -10.67 35.29
CA GLU A 160 -2.55 -11.35 35.96
C GLU A 160 -1.36 -10.40 36.20
N PHE A 161 -1.06 -9.52 35.24
CA PHE A 161 -0.03 -8.49 35.41
C PHE A 161 -0.43 -7.45 36.48
N GLU A 162 -1.68 -7.03 36.54
CA GLU A 162 -2.21 -6.15 37.59
C GLU A 162 -2.21 -6.81 38.98
N GLU A 163 -2.39 -8.13 39.05
CA GLU A 163 -2.28 -8.91 40.30
C GLU A 163 -0.81 -9.06 40.73
N ARG A 164 0.09 -9.46 39.82
CA ARG A 164 1.55 -9.46 40.07
C ARG A 164 2.09 -8.07 40.47
N LEU A 165 1.54 -6.98 39.94
CA LEU A 165 1.91 -5.61 40.32
C LEU A 165 1.44 -5.27 41.74
N LYS A 166 0.26 -5.76 42.18
CA LYS A 166 -0.20 -5.63 43.57
C LYS A 166 0.66 -6.46 44.52
N ASP A 167 1.04 -7.67 44.14
CA ASP A 167 1.94 -8.53 44.91
C ASP A 167 3.34 -7.90 45.04
N PHE A 168 3.83 -7.25 43.98
CA PHE A 168 5.07 -6.47 44.03
C PHE A 168 4.96 -5.24 44.93
N GLN A 169 3.82 -4.54 44.94
CA GLN A 169 3.56 -3.44 45.87
C GLN A 169 3.42 -3.91 47.33
N ALA A 170 2.83 -5.09 47.56
CA ALA A 170 2.67 -5.68 48.89
C ALA A 170 4.01 -6.19 49.45
N THR A 171 4.82 -6.86 48.63
CA THR A 171 6.18 -7.28 49.01
C THR A 171 7.12 -6.08 49.19
N ARG A 172 7.00 -5.02 48.38
CA ARG A 172 7.68 -3.75 48.64
C ARG A 172 7.29 -3.16 49.99
N LYS A 173 6.00 -3.11 50.34
CA LYS A 173 5.54 -2.62 51.65
C LYS A 173 6.09 -3.46 52.80
N LEU A 174 6.09 -4.78 52.69
CA LEU A 174 6.71 -5.67 53.69
C LEU A 174 8.21 -5.39 53.84
N LEU A 175 8.94 -5.14 52.75
CA LEU A 175 10.37 -4.77 52.81
C LEU A 175 10.59 -3.37 53.42
N GLU A 176 9.69 -2.41 53.18
CA GLU A 176 9.72 -1.09 53.82
C GLU A 176 9.40 -1.19 55.32
N GLU A 177 8.37 -1.96 55.70
CA GLU A 177 8.02 -2.25 57.09
C GLU A 177 9.12 -3.04 57.83
N ASP A 178 9.76 -4.03 57.20
CA ASP A 178 10.81 -4.83 57.83
C ASP A 178 12.14 -4.05 57.92
N ARG A 179 12.41 -3.14 56.98
CA ARG A 179 13.48 -2.13 57.13
C ARG A 179 13.19 -1.23 58.34
N ASP A 180 11.95 -0.75 58.46
CA ASP A 180 11.59 0.19 59.52
C ASP A 180 11.57 -0.48 60.90
N LYS A 181 11.09 -1.72 61.01
CA LYS A 181 11.27 -2.58 62.19
C LYS A 181 12.74 -2.82 62.51
N ALA A 182 13.61 -3.04 61.51
CA ALA A 182 15.04 -3.20 61.74
C ALA A 182 15.72 -1.92 62.24
N VAL A 183 15.24 -0.74 61.81
CA VAL A 183 15.68 0.57 62.32
C VAL A 183 15.13 0.84 63.72
N GLU A 184 13.88 0.49 64.03
CA GLU A 184 13.31 0.53 65.38
C GLU A 184 14.05 -0.42 66.33
N GLU A 185 14.39 -1.64 65.89
CA GLU A 185 15.22 -2.56 66.66
C GLU A 185 16.64 -2.02 66.88
N LEU A 186 17.28 -1.41 65.87
CA LEU A 186 18.62 -0.84 66.03
C LEU A 186 18.61 0.35 66.99
N THR A 187 17.60 1.23 66.87
CA THR A 187 17.46 2.41 67.72
C THR A 187 17.02 2.03 69.14
N SER A 188 16.18 1.00 69.32
CA SER A 188 15.90 0.42 70.63
C SER A 188 17.15 -0.19 71.26
N LYS A 189 17.96 -0.96 70.52
CA LYS A 189 19.22 -1.52 71.04
C LYS A 189 20.21 -0.43 71.43
N HIS A 190 20.35 0.62 70.62
CA HIS A 190 21.09 1.83 71.00
C HIS A 190 20.51 2.50 72.25
N HIS A 191 19.17 2.57 72.39
CA HIS A 191 18.53 3.12 73.58
C HIS A 191 18.81 2.27 74.82
N ASP A 192 18.73 0.94 74.72
CA ASP A 192 19.05 -0.01 75.77
C ASP A 192 20.54 -0.02 76.15
N GLU A 193 21.44 0.19 75.19
CA GLU A 193 22.89 0.36 75.43
C GLU A 193 23.18 1.70 76.10
N ILE A 194 22.54 2.80 75.66
CA ILE A 194 22.58 4.10 76.33
C ILE A 194 22.00 3.99 77.74
N ASP A 195 20.91 3.26 77.95
CA ASP A 195 20.25 3.13 79.25
C ASP A 195 21.03 2.18 80.18
N GLN A 196 21.77 1.20 79.64
CA GLN A 196 22.77 0.41 80.38
C GLN A 196 24.00 1.24 80.75
N LEU A 197 24.52 2.07 79.83
CA LEU A 197 25.57 3.05 80.13
C LEU A 197 25.11 4.06 81.18
N MET A 198 23.87 4.53 81.11
CA MET A 198 23.25 5.43 82.10
C MET A 198 23.03 4.74 83.45
N LYS A 199 22.71 3.45 83.49
CA LYS A 199 22.64 2.66 84.74
C LYS A 199 24.03 2.44 85.34
N ALA A 200 25.04 2.09 84.52
CA ALA A 200 26.43 1.98 84.97
C ALA A 200 27.01 3.32 85.44
N HIS A 201 26.65 4.42 84.77
CA HIS A 201 26.98 5.78 85.18
C HIS A 201 26.25 6.16 86.47
N ARG A 202 24.95 5.87 86.61
CA ARG A 202 24.17 6.10 87.85
C ARG A 202 24.79 5.40 89.06
N VAL A 203 25.21 4.13 88.95
CA VAL A 203 25.85 3.44 90.08
C VAL A 203 27.13 4.14 90.53
N ARG A 204 27.98 4.59 89.60
CA ARG A 204 29.19 5.40 89.93
C ARG A 204 28.84 6.80 90.44
N TYR A 205 27.76 7.39 89.94
CA TYR A 205 27.26 8.71 90.33
C TYR A 205 26.68 8.68 91.75
N ASP A 206 25.93 7.65 92.13
CA ASP A 206 25.31 7.46 93.45
C ASP A 206 26.32 7.20 94.59
N GLU A 207 27.55 6.82 94.25
CA GLU A 207 28.69 6.80 95.18
C GLU A 207 29.28 8.21 95.35
N VAL A 208 29.54 8.94 94.26
CA VAL A 208 30.07 10.32 94.28
C VAL A 208 29.08 11.33 94.89
N VAL A 209 27.77 11.17 94.64
CA VAL A 209 26.71 12.04 95.15
C VAL A 209 26.65 12.05 96.68
N LYS A 210 27.02 10.95 97.36
CA LYS A 210 27.01 10.88 98.83
C LYS A 210 28.12 11.70 99.48
N GLU A 211 29.24 11.94 98.79
CA GLU A 211 30.21 12.96 99.23
C GLU A 211 29.72 14.37 98.84
N LYS A 212 29.24 14.55 97.61
CA LYS A 212 28.79 15.85 97.07
C LYS A 212 27.71 16.50 97.93
N GLN A 213 26.70 15.73 98.37
CA GLN A 213 25.58 16.19 99.21
C GLN A 213 26.02 16.80 100.56
N ARG A 214 27.25 16.54 101.01
CA ARG A 214 27.78 17.14 102.25
C ARG A 214 28.38 18.54 102.03
N LEU A 215 28.89 18.81 100.83
CA LEU A 215 29.43 20.11 100.41
C LEU A 215 28.35 21.06 99.88
N GLU A 216 27.33 20.53 99.19
CA GLU A 216 26.30 21.37 98.54
C GLU A 216 25.51 22.24 99.52
N LYS A 217 25.35 21.81 100.79
CA LYS A 217 24.66 22.62 101.82
C LYS A 217 25.36 23.94 102.18
N GLU A 218 26.68 24.04 102.05
CA GLU A 218 27.40 25.30 102.35
C GLU A 218 27.42 26.29 101.15
N PHE A 219 27.05 25.82 99.96
CA PHE A 219 26.94 26.66 98.76
C PHE A 219 25.51 27.12 98.46
N GLN A 220 24.49 26.40 98.94
CA GLN A 220 23.08 26.77 98.72
C GLN A 220 22.70 28.15 99.29
N GLU A 221 23.28 28.59 100.42
CA GLU A 221 23.03 29.95 100.96
C GLU A 221 23.66 31.08 100.13
N LYS A 222 24.61 30.76 99.23
CA LYS A 222 25.33 31.76 98.40
C LYS A 222 24.74 31.90 97.00
N LEU A 223 24.12 30.85 96.46
CA LEU A 223 23.56 30.84 95.10
C LEU A 223 22.23 31.59 94.94
N ALA A 224 21.45 31.73 96.01
CA ALA A 224 20.13 32.41 96.00
C ALA A 224 20.18 33.93 95.68
N ARG A 225 21.37 34.49 95.41
CA ARG A 225 21.57 35.87 94.89
C ARG A 225 21.97 35.94 93.41
N ALA A 226 22.24 34.81 92.77
CA ALA A 226 22.72 34.74 91.39
C ALA A 226 21.62 34.37 90.37
N GLU A 227 20.58 33.65 90.80
CA GLU A 227 19.57 33.08 89.89
C GLU A 227 18.77 34.16 89.13
N SER A 228 18.55 35.34 89.72
CA SER A 228 17.89 36.48 89.03
C SER A 228 18.67 37.04 87.83
N SER A 229 19.93 36.62 87.63
CA SER A 229 20.72 36.95 86.43
C SER A 229 20.55 35.93 85.30
N SER A 230 20.03 34.73 85.57
CA SER A 230 19.95 33.64 84.59
C SER A 230 18.77 33.79 83.63
N ASP A 231 17.63 34.27 84.12
CA ASP A 231 16.38 34.34 83.34
C ASP A 231 16.41 35.38 82.22
N ALA A 232 17.30 36.37 82.29
CA ALA A 232 17.58 37.26 81.16
C ALA A 232 18.32 36.52 80.02
N VAL A 233 19.25 35.62 80.37
CA VAL A 233 20.14 34.92 79.42
C VAL A 233 19.49 33.68 78.80
N THR A 234 18.32 33.26 79.28
CA THR A 234 17.45 32.28 78.61
C THR A 234 16.57 32.97 77.57
N GLU A 235 15.97 34.12 77.89
CA GLU A 235 15.06 34.83 76.96
C GLU A 235 15.80 35.50 75.79
N GLU A 236 16.97 36.11 76.02
CA GLU A 236 17.78 36.68 74.93
C GLU A 236 18.29 35.60 73.95
N ARG A 237 18.52 34.38 74.43
CA ARG A 237 18.90 33.21 73.62
C ARG A 237 17.75 32.74 72.75
N ARG A 238 16.56 32.60 73.33
CA ARG A 238 15.31 32.25 72.62
C ARG A 238 15.00 33.26 71.51
N ARG A 239 15.28 34.54 71.76
CA ARG A 239 15.18 35.64 70.78
C ARG A 239 16.16 35.47 69.63
N ILE A 240 17.43 35.19 69.92
CA ILE A 240 18.49 34.95 68.93
C ILE A 240 18.19 33.70 68.07
N GLU A 241 17.69 32.62 68.67
CA GLU A 241 17.29 31.41 67.94
C GLU A 241 16.08 31.68 67.02
N SER A 242 15.08 32.43 67.49
CA SER A 242 13.95 32.89 66.66
C SER A 242 14.42 33.76 65.48
N GLU A 243 15.41 34.62 65.70
CA GLU A 243 16.00 35.44 64.65
C GLU A 243 16.81 34.63 63.62
N TYR A 244 17.52 33.59 64.03
CA TYR A 244 18.23 32.71 63.10
C TYR A 244 17.28 31.80 62.33
N GLN A 245 16.20 31.33 62.97
CA GLN A 245 15.13 30.58 62.30
C GLN A 245 14.44 31.44 61.22
N GLU A 246 14.08 32.70 61.53
CA GLU A 246 13.57 33.63 60.51
C GLU A 246 14.54 33.84 59.35
N LYS A 247 15.85 33.96 59.62
CA LYS A 247 16.87 34.13 58.59
C LYS A 247 17.01 32.88 57.71
N LEU A 248 16.93 31.69 58.29
CA LEU A 248 16.89 30.42 57.55
C LEU A 248 15.64 30.28 56.69
N ASP A 249 14.46 30.61 57.22
CA ASP A 249 13.20 30.46 56.49
C ASP A 249 13.04 31.53 55.40
N LYS A 250 13.57 32.74 55.61
CA LYS A 250 13.73 33.76 54.54
C LYS A 250 14.70 33.30 53.44
N LEU A 251 15.76 32.59 53.79
CA LEU A 251 16.71 32.03 52.82
C LEU A 251 16.13 30.84 52.06
N LYS A 252 15.34 29.96 52.71
CA LYS A 252 14.55 28.92 52.04
C LYS A 252 13.55 29.54 51.07
N ALA A 253 12.78 30.54 51.50
CA ALA A 253 11.81 31.22 50.65
C ALA A 253 12.48 31.93 49.44
N PHE A 254 13.73 32.39 49.59
CA PHE A 254 14.53 32.89 48.46
C PHE A 254 14.86 31.76 47.47
N TYR A 255 15.45 30.65 47.93
CA TYR A 255 15.79 29.52 47.05
C TYR A 255 14.57 28.81 46.45
N GLU A 256 13.44 28.73 47.16
CA GLU A 256 12.18 28.23 46.63
C GLU A 256 11.62 29.16 45.54
N LYS A 257 11.76 30.49 45.71
CA LYS A 257 11.38 31.47 44.69
C LYS A 257 12.32 31.45 43.48
N GLU A 258 13.61 31.19 43.68
CA GLU A 258 14.61 31.03 42.61
C GLU A 258 14.42 29.71 41.83
N LEU A 259 14.09 28.62 42.53
CA LEU A 259 13.66 27.35 41.93
C LEU A 259 12.31 27.48 41.22
N ALA A 260 11.35 28.24 41.77
CA ALA A 260 10.08 28.53 41.10
C ALA A 260 10.30 29.37 39.83
N ALA A 261 11.12 30.42 39.89
CA ALA A 261 11.50 31.21 38.73
C ALA A 261 12.14 30.33 37.65
N SER A 262 13.11 29.48 38.03
CA SER A 262 13.77 28.52 37.13
C SER A 262 12.78 27.54 36.50
N ARG A 263 11.79 27.04 37.26
CA ARG A 263 10.72 26.18 36.75
C ARG A 263 9.82 26.93 35.76
N THR A 264 9.34 28.13 36.10
CA THR A 264 8.52 28.94 35.20
C THR A 264 9.25 29.33 33.92
N LEU A 265 10.57 29.57 33.98
CA LEU A 265 11.38 29.87 32.80
C LEU A 265 11.58 28.62 31.92
N GLN A 266 11.71 27.43 32.53
CA GLN A 266 11.70 26.16 31.81
C GLN A 266 10.32 25.81 31.23
N GLU A 267 9.22 26.13 31.92
CA GLU A 267 7.85 25.92 31.44
C GLU A 267 7.50 26.90 30.31
N ASN A 268 7.83 28.18 30.42
CA ASN A 268 7.71 29.15 29.34
C ASN A 268 8.54 28.74 28.11
N SER A 269 9.74 28.19 28.30
CA SER A 269 10.56 27.64 27.20
C SER A 269 9.89 26.44 26.53
N LYS A 270 9.32 25.50 27.30
CA LYS A 270 8.55 24.37 26.78
C LYS A 270 7.28 24.83 26.07
N GLU A 271 6.57 25.83 26.59
CA GLU A 271 5.35 26.38 25.99
C GLU A 271 5.64 27.15 24.70
N MET A 272 6.76 27.88 24.63
CA MET A 272 7.25 28.52 23.41
C MET A 272 7.60 27.47 22.35
N GLN A 273 8.33 26.41 22.72
CA GLN A 273 8.60 25.27 21.83
C GLN A 273 7.29 24.58 21.39
N LEU A 274 6.31 24.39 22.28
CA LEU A 274 5.01 23.81 21.94
C LEU A 274 4.26 24.69 20.92
N LYS A 275 4.24 26.01 21.13
CA LYS A 275 3.64 26.98 20.20
C LYS A 275 4.35 27.01 18.85
N GLU A 276 5.67 26.85 18.79
CA GLU A 276 6.38 26.64 17.54
C GLU A 276 5.98 25.32 16.86
N TRP A 277 5.90 24.22 17.61
CA TRP A 277 5.50 22.90 17.07
C TRP A 277 4.07 22.91 16.54
N GLU A 278 3.12 23.51 17.25
CA GLU A 278 1.76 23.76 16.75
C GLU A 278 1.76 24.65 15.50
N SER A 279 2.69 25.60 15.40
CA SER A 279 2.81 26.47 14.22
C SER A 279 3.38 25.72 13.01
N ARG A 280 4.38 24.86 13.23
CA ARG A 280 4.91 23.92 12.22
C ARG A 280 3.82 22.92 11.80
N GLU A 281 3.02 22.40 12.73
CA GLU A 281 1.90 21.51 12.45
C GLU A 281 0.78 22.23 11.66
N ARG A 282 0.44 23.47 12.01
CA ARG A 282 -0.50 24.31 11.25
C ARG A 282 0.01 24.62 9.85
N ALA A 283 1.31 24.91 9.68
CA ALA A 283 1.93 25.12 8.38
C ALA A 283 1.90 23.84 7.53
N LEU A 284 2.26 22.68 8.10
CA LEU A 284 2.20 21.38 7.42
C LEU A 284 0.75 20.99 7.04
N LYS A 285 -0.23 21.25 7.90
CA LYS A 285 -1.66 21.07 7.58
C LYS A 285 -2.12 22.02 6.48
N SER A 286 -1.64 23.27 6.45
CA SER A 286 -1.95 24.23 5.40
C SER A 286 -1.36 23.80 4.06
N GLU A 287 -0.11 23.34 4.03
CA GLU A 287 0.53 22.83 2.80
C GLU A 287 -0.12 21.52 2.34
N TRP A 288 -0.45 20.60 3.25
CA TRP A 288 -1.22 19.40 2.90
C TRP A 288 -2.57 19.75 2.27
N ASN A 289 -3.32 20.70 2.85
CA ASN A 289 -4.57 21.19 2.29
C ASN A 289 -4.38 21.90 0.93
N ARG A 290 -3.21 22.52 0.69
CA ARG A 290 -2.85 23.12 -0.61
C ARG A 290 -2.58 22.04 -1.65
N GLN A 291 -1.81 21.00 -1.31
CA GLN A 291 -1.59 19.83 -2.17
C GLN A 291 -2.91 19.09 -2.45
N GLU A 292 -3.77 18.92 -1.45
CA GLU A 292 -5.09 18.29 -1.62
C GLU A 292 -6.00 19.07 -2.58
N ARG A 293 -5.95 20.42 -2.56
CA ARG A 293 -6.61 21.26 -3.58
C ARG A 293 -6.01 21.03 -4.97
N ILE A 294 -4.69 21.14 -5.11
CA ILE A 294 -4.01 20.91 -6.40
C ILE A 294 -4.35 19.53 -6.99
N PHE A 295 -4.46 18.48 -6.16
CA PHE A 295 -4.92 17.17 -6.61
C PHE A 295 -6.42 17.15 -6.99
N LYS A 296 -7.31 17.82 -6.25
CA LYS A 296 -8.75 17.95 -6.59
C LYS A 296 -8.96 18.75 -7.89
N ASP A 297 -8.20 19.81 -8.08
CA ASP A 297 -8.22 20.63 -9.29
C ASP A 297 -7.72 19.82 -10.49
N ARG A 298 -6.61 19.08 -10.34
CA ARG A 298 -6.10 18.17 -11.38
C ARG A 298 -7.03 16.98 -11.67
N ILE A 299 -7.72 16.45 -10.67
CA ILE A 299 -8.76 15.42 -10.86
C ILE A 299 -9.94 16.03 -11.64
N SER A 300 -10.35 17.26 -11.34
CA SER A 300 -11.42 17.97 -12.06
C SER A 300 -11.04 18.27 -13.51
N GLU A 301 -9.80 18.68 -13.76
CA GLU A 301 -9.24 18.86 -15.10
C GLU A 301 -9.24 17.54 -15.90
N LEU A 302 -8.82 16.43 -15.29
CA LEU A 302 -8.84 15.10 -15.92
C LEU A 302 -10.27 14.59 -16.17
N LEU A 303 -11.23 14.89 -15.28
CA LEU A 303 -12.65 14.58 -15.48
C LEU A 303 -13.26 15.40 -16.61
N ASN A 304 -12.89 16.67 -16.76
CA ASN A 304 -13.30 17.50 -17.88
C ASN A 304 -12.71 16.97 -19.20
N GLN A 305 -11.41 16.66 -19.23
CA GLN A 305 -10.76 16.03 -20.40
C GLN A 305 -11.39 14.67 -20.77
N LEU A 306 -11.83 13.89 -19.78
CA LEU A 306 -12.58 12.66 -20.02
C LEU A 306 -13.97 12.96 -20.63
N SER A 307 -14.70 13.95 -20.10
CA SER A 307 -16.00 14.37 -20.61
C SER A 307 -15.93 14.93 -22.04
N ASP A 308 -14.92 15.74 -22.35
CA ASP A 308 -14.66 16.25 -23.70
C ASP A 308 -14.30 15.09 -24.65
N GLY A 309 -13.50 14.12 -24.17
CA GLY A 309 -13.21 12.87 -24.89
C GLY A 309 -14.47 12.02 -25.16
N GLU A 310 -15.39 11.92 -24.19
CA GLU A 310 -16.69 11.25 -24.35
C GLU A 310 -17.61 11.99 -25.32
N GLN A 311 -17.62 13.33 -25.30
CA GLN A 311 -18.35 14.17 -26.26
C GLN A 311 -17.79 14.01 -27.68
N HIS A 312 -16.46 14.02 -27.85
CA HIS A 312 -15.82 13.73 -29.14
C HIS A 312 -16.12 12.31 -29.62
N MET A 313 -16.08 11.30 -28.73
CA MET A 313 -16.51 9.93 -29.04
C MET A 313 -18.00 9.85 -29.42
N SER A 314 -18.85 10.67 -28.82
CA SER A 314 -20.28 10.77 -29.18
C SER A 314 -20.46 11.36 -30.57
N ILE A 315 -19.78 12.47 -30.87
CA ILE A 315 -19.77 13.11 -32.20
C ILE A 315 -19.27 12.13 -33.27
N LEU A 316 -18.15 11.44 -33.02
CA LEU A 316 -17.60 10.43 -33.94
C LEU A 316 -18.54 9.25 -34.16
N LYS A 317 -19.25 8.78 -33.12
CA LYS A 317 -20.30 7.75 -33.25
C LYS A 317 -21.50 8.23 -34.06
N THR A 318 -21.88 9.50 -33.93
CA THR A 318 -22.97 10.09 -34.72
C THR A 318 -22.55 10.24 -36.19
N GLN A 319 -21.33 10.70 -36.45
CA GLN A 319 -20.75 10.77 -37.80
C GLN A 319 -20.61 9.37 -38.44
N LEU A 320 -20.19 8.36 -37.67
CA LEU A 320 -20.16 6.97 -38.14
C LEU A 320 -21.56 6.49 -38.53
N LYS A 321 -22.59 6.68 -37.69
CA LYS A 321 -23.98 6.34 -38.05
C LYS A 321 -24.48 7.07 -39.29
N GLU A 322 -24.09 8.33 -39.47
CA GLU A 322 -24.47 9.11 -40.65
C GLU A 322 -23.77 8.59 -41.92
N LEU A 323 -22.51 8.15 -41.81
CA LEU A 323 -21.77 7.49 -42.88
C LEU A 323 -22.30 6.08 -43.17
N GLU A 324 -22.66 5.29 -42.15
CA GLU A 324 -23.33 3.99 -42.29
C GLU A 324 -24.66 4.15 -43.03
N SER A 325 -25.50 5.12 -42.65
CA SER A 325 -26.77 5.39 -43.34
C SER A 325 -26.56 5.88 -44.79
N LYS A 326 -25.53 6.70 -45.05
CA LYS A 326 -25.14 7.10 -46.41
C LYS A 326 -24.61 5.92 -47.25
N LEU A 327 -23.92 4.97 -46.62
CA LEU A 327 -23.43 3.75 -47.26
C LEU A 327 -24.58 2.79 -47.59
N GLU A 328 -25.49 2.55 -46.64
CA GLU A 328 -26.71 1.75 -46.80
C GLU A 328 -27.62 2.33 -47.89
N GLY A 329 -27.76 3.66 -47.96
CA GLY A 329 -28.43 4.35 -49.06
C GLY A 329 -27.74 4.16 -50.42
N LYS A 330 -26.41 4.18 -50.46
CA LYS A 330 -25.61 3.93 -51.69
C LYS A 330 -25.61 2.45 -52.10
N GLU A 331 -25.75 1.53 -51.16
CA GLU A 331 -25.99 0.11 -51.43
C GLU A 331 -27.41 -0.10 -51.98
N GLY A 332 -28.40 0.64 -51.47
CA GLY A 332 -29.72 0.79 -52.08
C GLY A 332 -29.68 1.28 -53.53
N ASP A 333 -28.98 2.39 -53.80
CA ASP A 333 -28.74 2.90 -55.17
C ASP A 333 -28.07 1.82 -56.05
N SER A 334 -27.06 1.12 -55.52
CA SER A 334 -26.35 0.06 -56.23
C SER A 334 -27.27 -1.12 -56.60
N THR A 335 -28.14 -1.56 -55.68
CA THR A 335 -29.11 -2.64 -55.98
C THR A 335 -30.18 -2.21 -57.00
N THR A 336 -30.60 -0.95 -57.01
CA THR A 336 -31.51 -0.44 -58.05
C THR A 336 -30.81 -0.29 -59.40
N LEU A 337 -29.56 0.15 -59.43
CA LEU A 337 -28.75 0.22 -60.65
C LEU A 337 -28.46 -1.17 -61.23
N ALA A 338 -28.17 -2.16 -60.38
CA ALA A 338 -28.01 -3.56 -60.77
C ALA A 338 -29.32 -4.14 -61.37
N LYS A 339 -30.47 -3.77 -60.80
CA LYS A 339 -31.80 -4.11 -61.36
C LYS A 339 -31.99 -3.52 -62.76
N GLN A 340 -31.74 -2.23 -62.92
CA GLN A 340 -31.84 -1.54 -64.22
C GLN A 340 -30.89 -2.14 -65.27
N LEU A 341 -29.69 -2.57 -64.87
CA LEU A 341 -28.74 -3.28 -65.74
C LEU A 341 -29.26 -4.66 -66.17
N GLU A 342 -29.91 -5.41 -65.29
CA GLU A 342 -30.45 -6.72 -65.63
C GLU A 342 -31.76 -6.63 -66.43
N ASP A 343 -32.61 -5.63 -66.16
CA ASP A 343 -33.77 -5.29 -67.00
C ASP A 343 -33.31 -4.87 -68.42
N ALA A 344 -32.28 -4.03 -68.53
CA ALA A 344 -31.68 -3.66 -69.81
C ALA A 344 -31.05 -4.85 -70.56
N ARG A 345 -30.46 -5.81 -69.84
CA ARG A 345 -30.00 -7.09 -70.41
C ARG A 345 -31.15 -7.97 -70.87
N LEU A 346 -32.27 -7.98 -70.14
CA LEU A 346 -33.47 -8.72 -70.53
C LEU A 346 -34.05 -8.15 -71.83
N GLU A 347 -34.11 -6.82 -71.96
CA GLU A 347 -34.55 -6.14 -73.19
C GLU A 347 -33.56 -6.35 -74.35
N GLY A 348 -32.25 -6.29 -74.09
CA GLY A 348 -31.21 -6.66 -75.07
C GLY A 348 -31.30 -8.13 -75.51
N SER A 349 -31.69 -9.04 -74.61
CA SER A 349 -31.92 -10.47 -74.92
C SER A 349 -33.17 -10.68 -75.77
N LYS A 350 -34.26 -9.93 -75.53
CA LYS A 350 -35.44 -9.90 -76.41
C LYS A 350 -35.06 -9.36 -77.80
N ALA A 351 -34.33 -8.25 -77.86
CA ALA A 351 -33.86 -7.64 -79.11
C ALA A 351 -32.96 -8.60 -79.91
N LEU A 352 -32.05 -9.33 -79.25
CA LEU A 352 -31.22 -10.36 -79.88
C LEU A 352 -32.03 -11.58 -80.37
N LYS A 353 -33.15 -11.93 -79.74
CA LYS A 353 -34.07 -12.95 -80.28
C LYS A 353 -34.75 -12.46 -81.55
N SER A 354 -35.31 -11.25 -81.55
CA SER A 354 -35.89 -10.67 -82.78
C SER A 354 -34.83 -10.48 -83.88
N LEU A 355 -33.59 -10.15 -83.52
CA LEU A 355 -32.49 -10.06 -84.48
C LEU A 355 -32.22 -11.43 -85.13
N ARG A 356 -32.12 -12.50 -84.34
CA ARG A 356 -31.98 -13.87 -84.87
C ARG A 356 -33.17 -14.33 -85.71
N GLU A 357 -34.38 -13.90 -85.38
CA GLU A 357 -35.55 -14.15 -86.23
C GLU A 357 -35.45 -13.38 -87.56
N THR A 358 -34.97 -12.14 -87.57
CA THR A 358 -34.65 -11.43 -88.81
C THR A 358 -33.46 -12.02 -89.57
N GLU A 359 -32.44 -12.58 -88.91
CA GLU A 359 -31.32 -13.29 -89.55
C GLU A 359 -31.75 -14.63 -90.16
N ASN A 360 -32.67 -15.36 -89.51
CA ASN A 360 -33.31 -16.54 -90.08
C ASN A 360 -34.15 -16.18 -91.31
N ASN A 361 -34.94 -15.11 -91.25
CA ASN A 361 -35.68 -14.61 -92.41
C ASN A 361 -34.75 -14.12 -93.53
N LEU A 362 -33.61 -13.49 -93.18
CA LEU A 362 -32.59 -13.06 -94.13
C LEU A 362 -31.84 -14.24 -94.76
N THR A 363 -31.58 -15.32 -94.03
CA THR A 363 -30.94 -16.53 -94.59
C THR A 363 -31.90 -17.35 -95.45
N VAL A 364 -33.19 -17.41 -95.12
CA VAL A 364 -34.24 -17.90 -96.02
C VAL A 364 -34.32 -17.03 -97.29
N SER A 365 -34.25 -15.70 -97.16
CA SER A 365 -34.20 -14.80 -98.31
C SER A 365 -32.91 -14.97 -99.13
N LYS A 366 -31.75 -15.22 -98.51
CA LYS A 366 -30.49 -15.46 -99.21
C LYS A 366 -30.53 -16.77 -99.98
N LYS A 367 -31.03 -17.87 -99.41
CA LYS A 367 -31.27 -19.11 -100.18
C LYS A 367 -32.16 -18.89 -101.39
N ARG A 368 -33.21 -18.08 -101.24
CA ARG A 368 -34.10 -17.72 -102.37
C ARG A 368 -33.39 -16.87 -103.43
N CYS A 369 -32.43 -16.04 -103.04
CA CYS A 369 -31.54 -15.35 -103.98
C CYS A 369 -30.52 -16.30 -104.63
N GLU A 370 -29.91 -17.24 -103.90
CA GLU A 370 -28.98 -18.25 -104.42
C GLU A 370 -29.68 -19.17 -105.45
N GLU A 371 -30.93 -19.55 -105.18
CA GLU A 371 -31.81 -20.27 -106.14
C GLU A 371 -32.12 -19.42 -107.39
N GLN A 372 -32.31 -18.10 -107.24
CA GLN A 372 -32.49 -17.18 -108.37
C GLN A 372 -31.19 -16.93 -109.14
N GLU A 373 -30.02 -16.87 -108.50
CA GLU A 373 -28.72 -16.78 -109.15
C GLU A 373 -28.40 -18.05 -109.95
N ALA A 374 -28.73 -19.23 -109.42
CA ALA A 374 -28.63 -20.49 -110.16
C ALA A 374 -29.52 -20.51 -111.42
N GLU A 375 -30.70 -19.90 -111.36
CA GLU A 375 -31.61 -19.79 -112.49
C GLU A 375 -31.16 -18.72 -113.51
N ILE A 376 -30.61 -17.58 -113.05
CA ILE A 376 -29.95 -16.58 -113.89
C ILE A 376 -28.70 -17.15 -114.57
N ALA A 377 -27.97 -18.06 -113.91
CA ALA A 377 -26.84 -18.76 -114.51
C ALA A 377 -27.31 -19.69 -115.65
N ARG A 378 -28.41 -20.43 -115.48
CA ARG A 378 -29.05 -21.19 -116.58
C ARG A 378 -29.45 -20.30 -117.75
N GLN A 379 -30.13 -19.19 -117.47
CA GLN A 379 -30.61 -18.27 -118.50
C GLN A 379 -29.44 -17.59 -119.25
N SER A 380 -28.36 -17.26 -118.54
CA SER A 380 -27.13 -16.74 -119.14
C SER A 380 -26.44 -17.75 -120.07
N MET A 381 -26.44 -19.04 -119.70
CA MET A 381 -25.98 -20.15 -120.56
C MET A 381 -26.86 -20.36 -121.81
N GLN A 382 -28.08 -19.83 -121.80
CA GLN A 382 -29.02 -19.83 -122.93
C GLN A 382 -28.87 -18.58 -123.82
N ILE A 383 -28.51 -17.43 -123.25
CA ILE A 383 -28.15 -16.20 -124.00
C ILE A 383 -26.91 -16.41 -124.88
N SER A 384 -25.87 -17.09 -124.38
CA SER A 384 -24.68 -17.43 -125.17
C SER A 384 -24.95 -18.30 -126.40
N LYS A 385 -26.12 -18.96 -126.48
CA LYS A 385 -26.58 -19.70 -127.67
C LYS A 385 -27.33 -18.83 -128.69
N LEU A 386 -27.79 -17.64 -128.29
CA LEU A 386 -28.56 -16.73 -129.15
C LEU A 386 -27.67 -15.73 -129.90
N ASP A 387 -26.60 -15.19 -129.31
CA ASP A 387 -25.66 -14.34 -130.08
C ASP A 387 -24.95 -15.11 -131.20
N ALA A 388 -24.75 -16.42 -131.04
CA ALA A 388 -24.27 -17.30 -132.11
C ALA A 388 -25.22 -17.36 -133.34
N THR A 389 -26.52 -17.11 -133.16
CA THR A 389 -27.50 -17.07 -134.28
C THR A 389 -27.58 -15.70 -134.95
N LYS A 390 -27.15 -14.62 -134.27
CA LYS A 390 -27.19 -13.25 -134.77
C LYS A 390 -26.17 -12.99 -135.88
N LEU A 391 -24.97 -13.56 -135.76
CA LEU A 391 -23.91 -13.49 -136.79
C LEU A 391 -24.24 -14.29 -138.07
N SER A 392 -25.31 -15.09 -138.07
CA SER A 392 -25.66 -16.00 -139.17
C SER A 392 -26.60 -15.37 -140.22
N GLN A 393 -27.06 -14.13 -140.04
CA GLN A 393 -28.11 -13.54 -140.89
C GLN A 393 -27.64 -12.38 -141.81
N GLU A 394 -26.41 -11.88 -141.67
CA GLU A 394 -25.86 -10.83 -142.55
C GLU A 394 -25.32 -11.35 -143.91
N THR A 395 -25.32 -12.67 -144.15
CA THR A 395 -24.70 -13.31 -145.34
C THR A 395 -25.69 -13.85 -146.36
N THR A 396 -27.00 -13.66 -146.17
CA THR A 396 -28.06 -14.27 -147.01
C THR A 396 -28.29 -13.60 -148.36
N ILE A 397 -27.62 -12.48 -148.69
CA ILE A 397 -27.84 -11.70 -149.92
C ILE A 397 -26.55 -11.52 -150.73
N LYS A 398 -26.08 -12.60 -151.38
CA LYS A 398 -25.21 -12.47 -152.57
C LYS A 398 -25.24 -13.59 -153.61
N GLU A 399 -25.54 -14.83 -153.25
CA GLU A 399 -25.33 -15.98 -154.16
C GLU A 399 -26.52 -16.95 -154.34
N LEU A 400 -27.74 -16.41 -154.46
CA LEU A 400 -28.85 -17.13 -155.12
C LEU A 400 -28.66 -17.16 -156.65
N LYS A 401 -27.67 -17.91 -157.15
CA LYS A 401 -27.51 -18.23 -158.57
C LYS A 401 -26.68 -19.51 -158.77
N THR A 402 -27.35 -20.59 -159.21
CA THR A 402 -26.79 -21.92 -159.51
C THR A 402 -26.31 -22.67 -158.24
N ASN A 403 -26.72 -23.91 -157.91
CA ASN A 403 -27.41 -24.94 -158.70
C ASN A 403 -28.43 -25.74 -157.87
N ILE A 404 -29.73 -25.61 -158.16
CA ILE A 404 -30.70 -26.69 -157.92
C ILE A 404 -30.67 -27.61 -159.15
N THR A 405 -29.70 -28.53 -159.23
CA THR A 405 -29.66 -29.64 -160.23
C THR A 405 -28.51 -30.66 -160.07
N SER A 406 -27.91 -30.83 -158.88
CA SER A 406 -26.96 -31.93 -158.67
C SER A 406 -27.09 -32.61 -157.30
N LEU A 407 -26.50 -33.80 -157.20
CA LEU A 407 -26.39 -34.61 -155.98
C LEU A 407 -27.69 -35.14 -155.35
N LYS A 408 -28.71 -35.37 -156.19
CA LYS A 408 -29.72 -36.44 -155.99
C LYS A 408 -29.08 -37.85 -156.10
N SER A 409 -27.91 -38.05 -155.47
CA SER A 409 -26.98 -39.16 -155.72
C SER A 409 -26.12 -39.57 -154.50
N LYS A 410 -26.54 -39.23 -153.28
CA LYS A 410 -25.88 -39.67 -152.03
C LYS A 410 -26.82 -40.36 -151.02
N LEU A 411 -27.99 -40.83 -151.48
CA LEU A 411 -28.78 -41.85 -150.79
C LEU A 411 -28.29 -43.22 -151.27
N SER A 412 -27.15 -43.71 -150.73
CA SER A 412 -26.58 -45.01 -151.16
C SER A 412 -25.51 -45.67 -150.28
N LYS A 413 -25.21 -45.22 -149.03
CA LYS A 413 -24.06 -45.80 -148.29
C LYS A 413 -24.15 -46.20 -146.82
N LEU A 414 -25.01 -45.64 -145.96
CA LEU A 414 -25.02 -45.99 -144.53
C LEU A 414 -26.41 -46.28 -143.94
N GLU A 415 -27.24 -47.01 -144.70
CA GLU A 415 -28.30 -47.85 -144.13
C GLU A 415 -27.73 -49.13 -143.45
N SER A 416 -26.40 -49.30 -143.42
CA SER A 416 -25.72 -50.50 -142.88
C SER A 416 -25.29 -50.42 -141.41
N GLU A 417 -25.36 -49.25 -140.75
CA GLU A 417 -24.85 -49.07 -139.37
C GLU A 417 -25.94 -49.06 -138.28
N HIS A 418 -27.22 -49.01 -138.66
CA HIS A 418 -28.34 -48.99 -137.70
C HIS A 418 -28.62 -50.38 -137.05
N ASN A 419 -27.88 -51.43 -137.42
CA ASN A 419 -28.19 -52.82 -137.06
C ASN A 419 -27.33 -53.40 -135.91
N ASP A 420 -26.27 -52.72 -135.45
CA ASP A 420 -25.34 -53.27 -134.45
C ASP A 420 -25.33 -52.57 -133.07
N LEU A 421 -25.97 -51.40 -132.92
CA LEU A 421 -26.03 -50.70 -131.62
C LEU A 421 -27.17 -51.17 -130.69
N GLY A 422 -28.00 -52.11 -131.13
CA GLY A 422 -28.91 -52.85 -130.24
C GLY A 422 -28.20 -53.74 -129.19
N LYS A 423 -26.88 -53.95 -129.31
CA LYS A 423 -26.08 -54.84 -128.44
C LYS A 423 -25.34 -54.11 -127.30
N LYS A 424 -25.56 -52.80 -127.09
CA LYS A 424 -24.87 -52.01 -126.04
C LYS A 424 -25.72 -51.64 -124.82
N PHE A 425 -26.91 -52.22 -124.66
CA PHE A 425 -27.82 -51.89 -123.54
C PHE A 425 -27.73 -52.84 -122.32
N SER A 426 -26.72 -53.73 -122.28
CA SER A 426 -26.61 -54.81 -121.27
C SER A 426 -25.40 -54.73 -120.32
N SER A 427 -24.67 -53.61 -120.29
CA SER A 427 -23.52 -53.41 -119.39
C SER A 427 -23.73 -52.39 -118.27
N HIS A 428 -24.70 -51.49 -118.38
CA HIS A 428 -24.79 -50.29 -117.54
C HIS A 428 -25.54 -50.49 -116.20
N THR A 429 -25.98 -51.71 -115.90
CA THR A 429 -26.68 -52.07 -114.64
C THR A 429 -25.74 -52.54 -113.52
N VAL A 430 -24.43 -52.60 -113.78
CA VAL A 430 -23.41 -53.10 -112.83
C VAL A 430 -22.52 -51.98 -112.27
N GLU A 431 -22.38 -50.87 -113.00
CA GLU A 431 -21.52 -49.74 -112.61
C GLU A 431 -22.15 -48.93 -111.46
N THR A 432 -23.48 -48.72 -111.49
CA THR A 432 -24.23 -47.93 -110.50
C THR A 432 -24.20 -48.52 -109.07
N ASP A 433 -24.17 -49.85 -108.95
CA ASP A 433 -24.15 -50.54 -107.65
C ASP A 433 -22.76 -50.56 -106.99
N LEU A 434 -21.68 -50.31 -107.76
CA LEU A 434 -20.33 -50.12 -107.24
C LEU A 434 -20.09 -48.68 -106.74
N GLU A 435 -20.72 -47.70 -107.39
CA GLU A 435 -20.54 -46.28 -107.08
C GLU A 435 -21.27 -45.89 -105.78
N SER A 436 -22.47 -46.42 -105.55
CA SER A 436 -23.19 -46.30 -104.28
C SER A 436 -22.37 -46.84 -103.08
N LYS A 437 -21.70 -47.99 -103.26
CA LYS A 437 -20.83 -48.62 -102.24
C LYS A 437 -19.52 -47.87 -102.00
N ARG A 438 -19.10 -46.97 -102.90
CA ARG A 438 -18.01 -46.01 -102.64
C ARG A 438 -18.47 -44.89 -101.72
N LEU A 439 -19.56 -44.21 -102.09
CA LEU A 439 -20.11 -43.07 -101.33
C LEU A 439 -20.42 -43.45 -99.87
N GLN A 440 -20.94 -44.66 -99.64
CA GLN A 440 -21.23 -45.14 -98.29
C GLN A 440 -19.97 -45.35 -97.42
N LYS A 441 -18.82 -45.69 -98.02
CA LYS A 441 -17.52 -45.76 -97.32
C LYS A 441 -16.91 -44.37 -97.08
N GLU A 442 -17.13 -43.43 -97.99
CA GLU A 442 -16.74 -42.01 -97.82
C GLU A 442 -17.42 -41.41 -96.58
N ILE A 443 -18.73 -41.67 -96.42
CA ILE A 443 -19.54 -41.21 -95.28
C ILE A 443 -19.07 -41.84 -93.96
N GLU A 444 -18.76 -43.14 -93.94
CA GLU A 444 -18.16 -43.77 -92.75
C GLU A 444 -16.81 -43.16 -92.36
N LYS A 445 -15.97 -42.83 -93.35
CA LYS A 445 -14.64 -42.22 -93.11
C LYS A 445 -14.78 -40.82 -92.51
N LEU A 446 -15.63 -39.98 -93.10
CA LEU A 446 -15.93 -38.64 -92.59
C LEU A 446 -16.58 -38.67 -91.19
N SER A 447 -17.42 -39.68 -90.91
CA SER A 447 -18.02 -39.86 -89.58
C SER A 447 -16.97 -40.18 -88.51
N ARG A 448 -16.02 -41.08 -88.81
CA ARG A 448 -14.90 -41.38 -87.90
C ARG A 448 -13.98 -40.17 -87.72
N GLU A 449 -13.69 -39.42 -88.79
CA GLU A 449 -12.88 -38.19 -88.72
C GLU A 449 -13.56 -37.10 -87.87
N LYS A 450 -14.91 -37.03 -87.88
CA LYS A 450 -15.68 -36.18 -86.97
C LYS A 450 -15.58 -36.62 -85.51
N GLU A 451 -15.76 -37.91 -85.21
CA GLU A 451 -15.62 -38.45 -83.84
C GLU A 451 -14.20 -38.23 -83.29
N ASP A 452 -13.17 -38.40 -84.13
CA ASP A 452 -11.77 -38.15 -83.78
C ASP A 452 -11.51 -36.66 -83.49
N LEU A 453 -12.18 -35.74 -84.21
CA LEU A 453 -12.12 -34.30 -83.97
C LEU A 453 -12.84 -33.88 -82.69
N GLU A 454 -14.06 -34.40 -82.45
CA GLU A 454 -14.80 -34.16 -81.21
C GLU A 454 -14.04 -34.72 -79.99
N SER A 455 -13.39 -35.87 -80.14
CA SER A 455 -12.50 -36.46 -79.12
C SER A 455 -11.30 -35.57 -78.80
N LYS A 456 -10.57 -35.09 -79.84
CA LYS A 456 -9.41 -34.19 -79.68
C LYS A 456 -9.82 -32.86 -79.05
N TYR A 457 -10.90 -32.25 -79.52
CA TYR A 457 -11.42 -30.98 -78.97
C TYR A 457 -11.79 -31.11 -77.49
N ASN A 458 -12.46 -32.19 -77.08
CA ASN A 458 -12.75 -32.46 -75.67
C ASN A 458 -11.50 -32.70 -74.83
N ALA A 459 -10.45 -33.31 -75.39
CA ALA A 459 -9.16 -33.50 -74.70
C ALA A 459 -8.41 -32.17 -74.49
N GLU A 460 -8.46 -31.26 -75.47
CA GLU A 460 -7.91 -29.91 -75.35
C GLU A 460 -8.71 -29.05 -74.36
N LEU A 461 -10.04 -29.14 -74.35
CA LEU A 461 -10.92 -28.48 -73.39
C LEU A 461 -10.62 -28.91 -71.94
N LYS A 462 -10.36 -30.20 -71.71
CA LYS A 462 -9.90 -30.70 -70.39
C LYS A 462 -8.53 -30.14 -70.02
N ARG A 463 -7.54 -30.18 -70.93
CA ARG A 463 -6.21 -29.59 -70.68
C ARG A 463 -6.25 -28.10 -70.38
N ALA A 464 -7.12 -27.34 -71.06
CA ALA A 464 -7.32 -25.92 -70.77
C ALA A 464 -7.91 -25.71 -69.36
N GLY A 465 -8.89 -26.52 -68.96
CA GLY A 465 -9.43 -26.52 -67.60
C GLY A 465 -8.38 -26.87 -66.53
N GLU A 466 -7.59 -27.93 -66.76
CA GLU A 466 -6.51 -28.39 -65.87
C GLU A 466 -5.37 -27.36 -65.75
N GLN A 467 -5.02 -26.67 -66.84
CA GLN A 467 -4.06 -25.55 -66.78
C GLN A 467 -4.62 -24.32 -66.07
N SER A 468 -5.92 -24.04 -66.20
CA SER A 468 -6.58 -22.92 -65.52
C SER A 468 -6.62 -23.13 -64.00
N THR A 469 -7.06 -24.32 -63.55
CA THR A 469 -7.10 -24.64 -62.11
C THR A 469 -5.71 -24.76 -61.50
N SER A 470 -4.72 -25.27 -62.26
CA SER A 470 -3.30 -25.26 -61.86
C SER A 470 -2.76 -23.84 -61.62
N LYS A 471 -3.04 -22.89 -62.54
CA LYS A 471 -2.68 -21.48 -62.35
C LYS A 471 -3.39 -20.83 -61.17
N GLU A 472 -4.68 -21.11 -60.99
CA GLU A 472 -5.46 -20.60 -59.85
C GLU A 472 -4.87 -21.07 -58.51
N LEU A 473 -4.47 -22.35 -58.42
CA LEU A 473 -3.81 -22.91 -57.24
C LEU A 473 -2.44 -22.27 -56.96
N SER A 474 -1.64 -21.98 -58.00
CA SER A 474 -0.37 -21.25 -57.85
C SER A 474 -0.60 -19.83 -57.32
N LEU A 475 -1.53 -19.08 -57.92
CA LEU A 475 -1.83 -17.70 -57.53
C LEU A 475 -2.45 -17.59 -56.12
N ARG A 476 -3.31 -18.55 -55.73
CA ARG A 476 -3.82 -18.66 -54.35
C ARG A 476 -2.67 -18.89 -53.36
N LYS A 477 -1.73 -19.80 -53.67
CA LYS A 477 -0.58 -20.09 -52.81
C LYS A 477 0.38 -18.91 -52.71
N GLU A 478 0.62 -18.18 -53.80
CA GLU A 478 1.42 -16.95 -53.79
C GLU A 478 0.76 -15.85 -52.93
N LEU A 479 -0.58 -15.69 -53.00
CA LEU A 479 -1.33 -14.78 -52.14
C LEU A 479 -1.29 -15.19 -50.65
N GLU A 480 -1.35 -16.49 -50.34
CA GLU A 480 -1.16 -17.00 -48.97
C GLU A 480 0.27 -16.76 -48.46
N GLU A 481 1.30 -17.00 -49.27
CA GLU A 481 2.70 -16.74 -48.89
C GLU A 481 2.99 -15.25 -48.72
N VAL A 482 2.41 -14.37 -49.54
CA VAL A 482 2.52 -12.91 -49.41
C VAL A 482 1.78 -12.40 -48.17
N THR A 483 0.55 -12.85 -47.92
CA THR A 483 -0.21 -12.43 -46.72
C THR A 483 0.37 -13.03 -45.43
N ALA A 484 0.98 -14.21 -45.47
CA ALA A 484 1.74 -14.77 -44.35
C ALA A 484 3.01 -13.95 -44.05
N LYS A 485 3.74 -13.50 -45.08
CA LYS A 485 4.88 -12.57 -44.91
C LYS A 485 4.42 -11.24 -44.31
N LEU A 486 3.42 -10.57 -44.90
CA LEU A 486 2.90 -9.30 -44.38
C LEU A 486 2.45 -9.40 -42.91
N LYS A 487 1.73 -10.47 -42.53
CA LYS A 487 1.35 -10.70 -41.12
C LYS A 487 2.56 -10.90 -40.21
N LYS A 488 3.57 -11.64 -40.67
CA LYS A 488 4.81 -11.86 -39.91
C LYS A 488 5.60 -10.57 -39.72
N ASP A 489 5.81 -9.82 -40.80
CA ASP A 489 6.61 -8.60 -40.78
C ASP A 489 5.91 -7.51 -39.94
N HIS A 490 4.59 -7.35 -40.08
CA HIS A 490 3.82 -6.42 -39.25
C HIS A 490 3.73 -6.84 -37.77
N SER A 491 3.68 -8.16 -37.47
CA SER A 491 3.80 -8.63 -36.08
C SER A 491 5.18 -8.35 -35.48
N LYS A 492 6.23 -8.33 -36.33
CA LYS A 492 7.58 -7.99 -35.91
C LYS A 492 7.75 -6.49 -35.70
N GLU A 493 7.20 -5.64 -36.59
CA GLU A 493 7.17 -4.19 -36.39
C GLU A 493 6.46 -3.81 -35.08
N LEU A 494 5.34 -4.46 -34.75
CA LEU A 494 4.63 -4.26 -33.48
C LEU A 494 5.51 -4.62 -32.27
N GLU A 495 6.22 -5.74 -32.30
CA GLU A 495 7.10 -6.16 -31.20
C GLU A 495 8.39 -5.29 -31.13
N ASP A 496 8.93 -4.84 -32.27
CA ASP A 496 10.06 -3.89 -32.36
C ASP A 496 9.67 -2.47 -31.89
N ILE A 497 8.41 -2.04 -32.06
CA ILE A 497 7.86 -0.78 -31.52
C ILE A 497 7.61 -0.91 -30.00
N LYS A 498 7.00 -2.01 -29.58
CA LYS A 498 6.70 -2.32 -28.17
C LYS A 498 7.97 -2.46 -27.32
N THR A 499 9.03 -3.07 -27.86
CA THR A 499 10.33 -3.15 -27.18
C THR A 499 11.03 -1.81 -27.11
N LYS A 500 10.98 -0.96 -28.16
CA LYS A 500 11.46 0.43 -28.09
C LYS A 500 10.73 1.24 -27.02
N LEU A 501 9.40 1.27 -27.05
CA LEU A 501 8.59 1.94 -26.01
C LEU A 501 8.90 1.42 -24.59
N GLY A 502 9.11 0.11 -24.43
CA GLY A 502 9.52 -0.47 -23.15
C GLY A 502 10.92 -0.05 -22.70
N ILE A 503 11.88 0.08 -23.62
CA ILE A 503 13.23 0.58 -23.36
C ILE A 503 13.19 2.07 -23.02
N ASP A 504 12.50 2.88 -23.81
CA ASP A 504 12.40 4.33 -23.63
C ASP A 504 11.68 4.68 -22.33
N HIS A 505 10.61 3.96 -21.97
CA HIS A 505 9.91 4.10 -20.69
C HIS A 505 10.81 3.72 -19.49
N ASN A 506 11.56 2.62 -19.59
CA ASN A 506 12.50 2.20 -18.55
C ASN A 506 13.69 3.18 -18.39
N ASN A 507 14.18 3.72 -19.51
CA ASN A 507 15.20 4.78 -19.52
C ASN A 507 14.65 6.08 -18.90
N HIS A 508 13.43 6.49 -19.22
CA HIS A 508 12.79 7.66 -18.62
C HIS A 508 12.59 7.51 -17.11
N ILE A 509 12.13 6.32 -16.66
CA ILE A 509 12.03 6.00 -15.23
C ILE A 509 13.40 6.07 -14.55
N LYS A 510 14.46 5.51 -15.17
CA LYS A 510 15.82 5.59 -14.63
C LYS A 510 16.34 7.02 -14.54
N ASN A 511 16.12 7.83 -15.57
CA ASN A 511 16.55 9.24 -15.58
C ASN A 511 15.82 10.02 -14.48
N LEU A 512 14.50 9.87 -14.33
CA LEU A 512 13.74 10.44 -13.21
C LEU A 512 14.27 9.97 -11.85
N HIS A 513 14.60 8.68 -11.70
CA HIS A 513 15.17 8.17 -10.45
C HIS A 513 16.55 8.77 -10.14
N GLN A 514 17.40 8.93 -11.16
CA GLN A 514 18.71 9.57 -11.03
C GLN A 514 18.57 11.07 -10.72
N GLU A 515 17.69 11.80 -11.41
CA GLU A 515 17.41 13.22 -11.16
C GLU A 515 16.89 13.46 -9.73
N PHE A 516 15.99 12.61 -9.22
CA PHE A 516 15.56 12.65 -7.83
C PHE A 516 16.70 12.33 -6.85
N GLN A 517 17.51 11.30 -7.13
CA GLN A 517 18.61 10.89 -6.26
C GLN A 517 19.74 11.94 -6.22
N ASP A 518 20.07 12.55 -7.36
CA ASP A 518 21.06 13.62 -7.47
C ASP A 518 20.58 14.88 -6.74
N SER A 519 19.31 15.28 -6.93
CA SER A 519 18.68 16.42 -6.24
C SER A 519 18.60 16.22 -4.71
N LEU A 520 18.35 14.98 -4.26
CA LEU A 520 18.35 14.63 -2.84
C LEU A 520 19.78 14.71 -2.28
N SER A 521 20.78 14.16 -2.99
CA SER A 521 22.20 14.29 -2.61
C SER A 521 22.70 15.73 -2.58
N GLN A 522 22.16 16.61 -3.44
CA GLN A 522 22.47 18.03 -3.43
C GLN A 522 21.90 18.70 -2.18
N LYS A 523 20.64 18.42 -1.82
CA LYS A 523 20.03 18.95 -0.59
C LYS A 523 20.71 18.46 0.68
N GLU A 524 21.12 17.19 0.74
CA GLU A 524 21.94 16.67 1.83
C GLU A 524 23.26 17.45 1.95
N ARG A 525 23.95 17.68 0.83
CA ARG A 525 25.21 18.43 0.78
C ARG A 525 25.05 19.90 1.19
N GLU A 526 24.01 20.58 0.70
CA GLU A 526 23.69 21.96 1.07
C GLU A 526 23.30 22.11 2.54
N LEU A 527 22.67 21.10 3.14
CA LEU A 527 22.37 21.07 4.59
C LEU A 527 23.64 20.84 5.41
N LEU A 528 24.50 19.93 4.96
CA LEU A 528 25.78 19.64 5.63
C LEU A 528 26.70 20.86 5.60
N GLU A 529 26.84 21.52 4.45
CA GLU A 529 27.63 22.75 4.29
C GLU A 529 27.10 23.89 5.17
N LYS A 530 25.77 24.08 5.27
CA LYS A 530 25.18 25.06 6.20
C LYS A 530 25.48 24.73 7.66
N SER A 531 25.44 23.44 8.03
CA SER A 531 25.77 23.02 9.40
C SER A 531 27.26 23.22 9.74
N GLU A 532 28.18 23.04 8.79
CA GLU A 532 29.60 23.38 8.98
C GLU A 532 29.80 24.90 9.09
N GLN A 533 29.12 25.69 8.26
CA GLN A 533 29.17 27.17 8.33
C GLN A 533 28.62 27.71 9.67
N GLU A 534 27.57 27.12 10.22
CA GLU A 534 27.06 27.47 11.57
C GLU A 534 28.04 27.02 12.67
N LEU A 535 28.61 25.82 12.57
CA LEU A 535 29.62 25.34 13.53
C LEU A 535 30.88 26.21 13.53
N ASP A 536 31.35 26.68 12.38
CA ASP A 536 32.51 27.57 12.29
C ASP A 536 32.19 29.01 12.74
N ARG A 537 30.96 29.52 12.54
CA ARG A 537 30.51 30.76 13.21
C ARG A 537 30.55 30.63 14.74
N LEU A 538 29.95 29.58 15.28
CA LEU A 538 29.94 29.32 16.74
C LEU A 538 31.35 29.10 17.30
N ARG A 539 32.30 28.60 16.49
CA ARG A 539 33.73 28.53 16.85
C ARG A 539 34.39 29.92 16.87
N VAL A 540 34.08 30.80 15.92
CA VAL A 540 34.58 32.19 15.91
C VAL A 540 34.05 32.95 17.12
N GLU A 541 32.73 32.97 17.33
CA GLU A 541 32.08 33.64 18.47
C GLU A 541 32.65 33.14 19.82
N LYS A 542 32.82 31.83 19.97
CA LYS A 542 33.47 31.22 21.14
C LYS A 542 34.91 31.74 21.34
N ASN A 543 35.69 31.84 20.26
CA ASN A 543 37.08 32.29 20.34
C ASN A 543 37.17 33.80 20.65
N GLU A 544 36.21 34.60 20.17
CA GLU A 544 36.09 36.02 20.50
C GLU A 544 35.76 36.22 21.98
N VAL A 545 34.78 35.49 22.53
CA VAL A 545 34.45 35.51 23.97
C VAL A 545 35.64 35.06 24.83
N ILE A 546 36.42 34.06 24.38
CA ILE A 546 37.67 33.66 25.06
C ILE A 546 38.69 34.81 25.04
N ALA A 547 38.88 35.48 23.91
CA ALA A 547 39.81 36.62 23.79
C ALA A 547 39.38 37.81 24.67
N GLU A 548 38.08 38.11 24.77
CA GLU A 548 37.55 39.13 25.69
C GLU A 548 37.78 38.77 27.15
N PHE A 549 37.61 37.50 27.52
CA PHE A 549 37.87 37.01 28.86
C PHE A 549 39.37 37.06 29.21
N GLU A 550 40.25 36.68 28.27
CA GLU A 550 41.70 36.83 28.42
C GLU A 550 42.12 38.29 28.55
N ASN A 551 41.50 39.20 27.80
CA ASN A 551 41.73 40.65 27.90
C ASN A 551 41.34 41.16 29.31
N HIS A 552 40.15 40.80 29.82
CA HIS A 552 39.74 41.14 31.18
C HIS A 552 40.68 40.56 32.25
N CYS A 553 41.13 39.32 32.10
CA CYS A 553 42.12 38.71 32.99
C CYS A 553 43.45 39.47 32.97
N ARG A 554 43.88 39.96 31.80
CA ARG A 554 45.11 40.75 31.63
C ARG A 554 44.99 42.11 32.30
N ASP A 555 43.87 42.79 32.16
CA ASP A 555 43.63 44.11 32.77
C ASP A 555 43.46 44.05 34.29
N LEU A 556 42.80 43.01 34.82
CA LEU A 556 42.78 42.76 36.27
C LEU A 556 44.20 42.51 36.81
N LYS A 557 45.03 41.76 36.07
CA LYS A 557 46.43 41.49 36.44
C LYS A 557 47.32 42.74 36.37
N ASN A 558 47.04 43.65 35.43
CA ASN A 558 47.71 44.95 35.35
C ASN A 558 47.29 45.88 36.51
N LYS A 559 46.00 45.92 36.85
CA LYS A 559 45.46 46.68 37.99
C LYS A 559 46.01 46.18 39.32
N LEU A 560 46.14 44.86 39.49
CA LEU A 560 46.77 44.25 40.67
C LEU A 560 48.22 44.71 40.83
N ARG A 561 49.04 44.62 39.78
CA ARG A 561 50.43 45.09 39.79
C ARG A 561 50.57 46.57 40.13
N ALA A 562 49.72 47.43 39.57
CA ALA A 562 49.72 48.86 39.91
C ALA A 562 49.43 49.10 41.41
N SER A 563 48.61 48.25 42.05
CA SER A 563 48.39 48.28 43.49
C SER A 563 49.57 47.70 44.29
N GLU A 564 50.26 46.67 43.78
CA GLU A 564 51.47 46.10 44.40
C GLU A 564 52.63 47.10 44.40
N ASP A 565 52.83 47.82 43.28
CA ASP A 565 53.84 48.87 43.14
C ASP A 565 53.56 50.07 44.08
N GLU A 566 52.30 50.47 44.23
CA GLU A 566 51.90 51.55 45.16
C GLU A 566 52.06 51.13 46.63
N VAL A 567 51.77 49.86 46.98
CA VAL A 567 52.07 49.33 48.32
C VAL A 567 53.57 49.38 48.60
N GLN A 568 54.42 48.93 47.66
CA GLN A 568 55.88 49.05 47.81
C GLN A 568 56.37 50.51 47.90
N ARG A 569 55.66 51.46 47.28
CA ARG A 569 55.96 52.89 47.40
C ARG A 569 55.64 53.41 48.81
N LEU A 570 54.53 52.98 49.39
CA LEU A 570 54.11 53.33 50.76
C LEU A 570 55.02 52.67 51.82
N GLU A 571 55.40 51.40 51.64
CA GLU A 571 56.36 50.70 52.51
C GLU A 571 57.71 51.41 52.58
N LYS A 572 58.25 51.87 51.43
CA LYS A 572 59.47 52.68 51.39
C LYS A 572 59.33 54.00 52.16
N LEU A 573 58.16 54.66 52.04
CA LEU A 573 57.87 55.91 52.74
C LEU A 573 57.83 55.73 54.27
N VAL A 574 57.30 54.61 54.76
CA VAL A 574 57.32 54.24 56.19
C VAL A 574 58.76 53.93 56.62
N HIS A 575 59.48 53.10 55.87
CA HIS A 575 60.83 52.66 56.20
C HIS A 575 61.86 53.79 56.25
N ASP A 576 61.68 54.86 55.47
CA ASP A 576 62.53 56.06 55.57
C ASP A 576 62.13 56.97 56.74
N GLY A 577 60.89 56.92 57.23
CA GLY A 577 60.47 57.55 58.49
C GLY A 577 61.06 56.87 59.73
N GLU A 578 61.18 55.54 59.73
CA GLU A 578 61.73 54.75 60.85
C GLU A 578 63.21 55.04 61.16
N LYS A 579 63.97 55.58 60.21
CA LYS A 579 65.41 55.87 60.35
C LYS A 579 65.72 57.12 61.18
N GLY A 580 64.70 57.88 61.60
CA GLY A 580 64.86 59.20 62.23
C GLY A 580 65.22 59.25 63.72
N LEU A 581 65.18 58.14 64.47
CA LEU A 581 65.24 58.15 65.95
C LEU A 581 66.30 57.21 66.54
N GLY A 582 67.54 57.69 66.63
CA GLY A 582 68.66 56.96 67.23
C GLY A 582 69.02 57.39 68.66
N SER A 583 68.54 56.69 69.70
CA SER A 583 69.17 56.68 71.03
C SER A 583 68.78 55.48 71.93
N ALA A 584 68.62 54.28 71.36
CA ALA A 584 68.18 53.08 72.11
C ALA A 584 68.94 51.77 71.77
N SER A 585 70.04 51.83 70.99
CA SER A 585 70.66 50.64 70.38
C SER A 585 71.00 49.53 71.37
N SER A 586 71.64 49.85 72.51
CA SER A 586 72.22 48.82 73.39
C SER A 586 71.22 47.83 73.99
N HIS A 587 69.94 48.21 74.18
CA HIS A 587 68.90 47.29 74.68
C HIS A 587 68.14 46.63 73.52
N ILE A 588 68.01 47.37 72.41
CA ILE A 588 67.53 46.85 71.13
C ILE A 588 68.44 45.72 70.63
N ASP A 589 69.75 45.78 70.81
CA ASP A 589 70.67 44.79 70.25
C ASP A 589 70.60 43.43 70.98
N SER A 590 70.40 43.42 72.31
CA SER A 590 70.06 42.18 73.04
C SER A 590 68.69 41.63 72.65
N LEU A 591 67.70 42.51 72.44
CA LEU A 591 66.38 42.10 71.96
C LEU A 591 66.42 41.63 70.49
N LYS A 592 67.31 42.17 69.65
CA LYS A 592 67.57 41.69 68.28
C LYS A 592 68.15 40.28 68.29
N THR A 593 68.98 39.89 69.25
CA THR A 593 69.50 38.51 69.33
C THR A 593 68.37 37.53 69.64
N ALA A 594 67.52 37.83 70.63
CA ALA A 594 66.34 37.02 70.95
C ALA A 594 65.29 37.03 69.84
N LEU A 595 65.08 38.19 69.19
CA LEU A 595 64.22 38.34 68.01
C LEU A 595 64.81 37.59 66.82
N SER A 596 66.13 37.50 66.66
CA SER A 596 66.78 36.73 65.61
C SER A 596 66.54 35.25 65.82
N GLN A 597 66.76 34.72 67.03
CA GLN A 597 66.52 33.31 67.35
C GLN A 597 65.05 32.93 67.17
N THR A 598 64.12 33.70 67.74
CA THR A 598 62.68 33.48 67.54
C THR A 598 62.22 33.70 66.09
N LYS A 599 62.89 34.54 65.30
CA LYS A 599 62.64 34.71 63.86
C LYS A 599 63.22 33.58 63.02
N GLU A 600 64.31 32.96 63.45
CA GLU A 600 64.92 31.77 62.84
C GLU A 600 64.06 30.53 63.14
N GLU A 601 63.55 30.40 64.37
CA GLU A 601 62.53 29.40 64.76
C GLU A 601 61.19 29.66 64.04
N LEU A 602 60.77 30.91 63.86
CA LEU A 602 59.58 31.28 63.07
C LEU A 602 59.79 31.03 61.57
N GLN A 603 60.99 31.22 61.03
CA GLN A 603 61.30 30.88 59.63
C GLN A 603 61.37 29.37 59.45
N LYS A 604 61.91 28.62 60.42
CA LYS A 604 61.91 27.16 60.39
C LYS A 604 60.50 26.60 60.48
N THR A 605 59.70 27.03 61.45
CA THR A 605 58.28 26.59 61.55
C THR A 605 57.44 27.05 60.36
N LYS A 606 57.75 28.19 59.72
CA LYS A 606 57.15 28.56 58.42
C LYS A 606 57.62 27.67 57.27
N ALA A 607 58.88 27.23 57.24
CA ALA A 607 59.36 26.28 56.23
C ALA A 607 58.75 24.90 56.44
N ASP A 608 58.67 24.41 57.68
CA ASP A 608 58.02 23.16 58.07
C ASP A 608 56.50 23.21 57.73
N LEU A 609 55.83 24.34 58.01
CA LEU A 609 54.44 24.59 57.62
C LEU A 609 54.27 24.64 56.10
N GLN A 610 55.14 25.36 55.39
CA GLN A 610 55.08 25.45 53.93
C GLN A 610 55.40 24.09 53.28
N GLU A 611 56.24 23.24 53.88
CA GLU A 611 56.45 21.87 53.42
C GLU A 611 55.22 20.99 53.71
N ALA A 612 54.53 21.19 54.85
CA ALA A 612 53.26 20.53 55.15
C ALA A 612 52.13 20.98 54.21
N GLU A 613 52.01 22.27 53.90
CA GLU A 613 51.09 22.82 52.90
C GLU A 613 51.40 22.28 51.50
N ASN A 614 52.67 22.20 51.09
CA ASN A 614 53.07 21.58 49.82
C ASN A 614 52.78 20.06 49.77
N LYS A 615 52.86 19.35 50.89
CA LYS A 615 52.46 17.93 50.99
C LYS A 615 50.95 17.77 50.95
N TYR A 616 50.21 18.65 51.62
CA TYR A 616 48.74 18.68 51.60
C TYR A 616 48.21 19.03 50.21
N ALA A 617 48.77 20.04 49.54
CA ALA A 617 48.45 20.40 48.17
C ALA A 617 48.71 19.25 47.19
N LYS A 618 49.86 18.55 47.31
CA LYS A 618 50.11 17.33 46.51
C LYS A 618 49.12 16.21 46.82
N SER A 619 48.75 16.01 48.08
CA SER A 619 47.73 15.03 48.45
C SER A 619 46.33 15.40 47.98
N MET A 620 46.03 16.69 47.80
CA MET A 620 44.80 17.21 47.18
C MET A 620 44.82 17.00 45.66
N ASP A 621 45.91 17.35 44.98
CA ASP A 621 46.10 17.09 43.54
C ASP A 621 46.03 15.58 43.22
N ASP A 622 46.69 14.74 44.02
CA ASP A 622 46.62 13.28 43.87
C ASP A 622 45.22 12.74 44.18
N MET A 623 44.47 13.34 45.13
CA MET A 623 43.06 13.00 45.39
C MET A 623 42.15 13.37 44.21
N TYR A 624 42.20 14.61 43.71
CA TYR A 624 41.42 15.04 42.55
C TYR A 624 41.79 14.23 41.29
N ARG A 625 43.06 13.85 41.15
CA ARG A 625 43.52 12.95 40.09
C ARG A 625 42.96 11.53 40.25
N LEU A 626 42.84 11.02 41.48
CA LEU A 626 42.22 9.71 41.73
C LEU A 626 40.70 9.75 41.48
N GLU A 627 40.04 10.82 41.91
CA GLU A 627 38.61 11.07 41.73
C GLU A 627 38.26 11.19 40.23
N THR A 628 38.97 12.04 39.48
CA THR A 628 38.77 12.15 38.02
C THR A 628 39.11 10.88 37.24
N LEU A 629 40.08 10.07 37.70
CA LEU A 629 40.33 8.74 37.13
C LEU A 629 39.22 7.74 37.49
N HIS A 630 38.64 7.82 38.69
CA HIS A 630 37.53 6.97 39.12
C HIS A 630 36.24 7.32 38.37
N ASP A 631 35.88 8.60 38.26
CA ASP A 631 34.75 9.08 37.46
C ASP A 631 34.89 8.69 35.99
N LYS A 632 36.11 8.79 35.42
CA LYS A 632 36.36 8.29 34.08
C LYS A 632 36.15 6.78 33.99
N ALA A 633 36.71 5.99 34.90
CA ALA A 633 36.53 4.53 34.90
C ALA A 633 35.05 4.13 35.09
N LEU A 634 34.28 4.86 35.91
CA LEU A 634 32.83 4.67 36.06
C LEU A 634 32.07 5.03 34.78
N LYS A 635 32.49 6.08 34.07
CA LYS A 635 31.87 6.49 32.80
C LYS A 635 32.18 5.50 31.68
N ASP A 636 33.43 5.08 31.55
CA ASP A 636 33.87 4.09 30.57
C ASP A 636 33.18 2.73 30.83
N ALA A 637 33.10 2.27 32.09
CA ALA A 637 32.39 1.04 32.44
C ALA A 637 30.85 1.11 32.24
N ARG A 638 30.25 2.31 32.38
CA ARG A 638 28.83 2.53 32.01
C ARG A 638 28.64 2.43 30.49
N LEU A 639 29.52 3.07 29.71
CA LEU A 639 29.47 3.01 28.24
C LEU A 639 29.67 1.59 27.73
N ASP A 640 30.60 0.81 28.29
CA ASP A 640 30.77 -0.61 27.96
C ASP A 640 29.52 -1.45 28.31
N SER A 641 28.87 -1.16 29.45
CA SER A 641 27.63 -1.85 29.86
C SER A 641 26.45 -1.48 28.94
N GLU A 642 26.36 -0.22 28.53
CA GLU A 642 25.34 0.31 27.64
C GLU A 642 25.53 -0.18 26.20
N ALA A 643 26.79 -0.33 25.75
CA ALA A 643 27.16 -0.98 24.50
C ALA A 643 26.82 -2.48 24.50
N GLN A 644 27.04 -3.19 25.62
CA GLN A 644 26.65 -4.60 25.75
C GLN A 644 25.13 -4.78 25.76
N LEU A 645 24.40 -3.91 26.47
CA LEU A 645 22.93 -3.93 26.48
C LEU A 645 22.35 -3.63 25.09
N THR A 646 22.83 -2.57 24.42
CA THR A 646 22.37 -2.23 23.06
C THR A 646 22.74 -3.31 22.03
N SER A 647 23.94 -3.92 22.14
CA SER A 647 24.31 -5.08 21.32
C SER A 647 23.38 -6.28 21.55
N LEU A 648 23.05 -6.58 22.82
CA LEU A 648 22.17 -7.70 23.16
C LEU A 648 20.71 -7.45 22.71
N THR A 649 20.21 -6.22 22.83
CA THR A 649 18.91 -5.81 22.28
C THR A 649 18.89 -5.99 20.76
N ASN A 650 19.89 -5.46 20.04
CA ASN A 650 20.00 -5.60 18.58
C ASN A 650 20.12 -7.08 18.15
N GLU A 651 20.83 -7.91 18.92
CA GLU A 651 20.92 -9.36 18.69
C GLU A 651 19.60 -10.10 18.92
N LEU A 652 18.75 -9.65 19.84
CA LEU A 652 17.43 -10.22 20.06
C LEU A 652 16.46 -9.75 18.98
N ASP A 653 16.45 -8.46 18.65
CA ASP A 653 15.58 -7.88 17.63
C ASP A 653 15.89 -8.42 16.23
N THR A 654 17.16 -8.67 15.89
CA THR A 654 17.51 -9.37 14.64
C THR A 654 16.99 -10.81 14.64
N LYS A 655 17.24 -11.61 15.69
CA LYS A 655 16.75 -13.00 15.78
C LYS A 655 15.23 -13.12 15.75
N TRP A 656 14.50 -12.20 16.41
CA TRP A 656 13.04 -12.14 16.32
C TRP A 656 12.56 -11.68 14.94
N SER A 657 13.22 -10.69 14.32
CA SER A 657 12.89 -10.21 12.98
C SER A 657 13.16 -11.26 11.89
N GLU A 658 14.23 -12.03 12.01
CA GLU A 658 14.55 -13.16 11.13
C GLU A 658 13.54 -14.28 11.31
N LYS A 659 13.28 -14.71 12.55
CA LYS A 659 12.28 -15.75 12.83
C LYS A 659 10.88 -15.36 12.33
N LEU A 660 10.45 -14.11 12.55
CA LEU A 660 9.14 -13.63 12.06
C LEU A 660 9.10 -13.55 10.53
N ARG A 661 10.21 -13.17 9.90
CA ARG A 661 10.38 -13.17 8.43
C ARG A 661 10.31 -14.58 7.86
N ASP A 662 10.92 -15.55 8.51
CA ASP A 662 10.91 -16.97 8.10
C ASP A 662 9.54 -17.61 8.34
N GLU A 663 8.86 -17.34 9.46
CA GLU A 663 7.48 -17.78 9.69
C GLU A 663 6.53 -17.16 8.66
N CYS A 664 6.68 -15.86 8.36
CA CYS A 664 5.93 -15.19 7.28
C CYS A 664 6.26 -15.75 5.88
N SER A 665 7.51 -16.12 5.62
CA SER A 665 7.96 -16.74 4.36
C SER A 665 7.36 -18.14 4.20
N ASN A 666 7.40 -18.95 5.26
CA ASN A 666 6.80 -20.29 5.29
C ASN A 666 5.28 -20.24 5.15
N LEU A 667 4.58 -19.33 5.82
CA LEU A 667 3.13 -19.15 5.66
C LEU A 667 2.75 -18.70 4.25
N ARG A 668 3.51 -17.76 3.65
CA ARG A 668 3.32 -17.36 2.24
C ARG A 668 3.62 -18.51 1.27
N SER A 669 4.61 -19.35 1.57
CA SER A 669 4.94 -20.53 0.77
C SER A 669 3.82 -21.57 0.83
N GLN A 670 3.33 -21.89 2.03
CA GLN A 670 2.23 -22.83 2.26
C GLN A 670 0.92 -22.34 1.60
N LEU A 671 0.57 -21.06 1.74
CA LEU A 671 -0.63 -20.49 1.11
C LEU A 671 -0.53 -20.48 -0.43
N ASN A 672 0.65 -20.15 -0.98
CA ASN A 672 0.88 -20.24 -2.42
C ASN A 672 0.81 -21.69 -2.94
N GLU A 673 1.30 -22.66 -2.17
CA GLU A 673 1.25 -24.07 -2.56
C GLU A 673 -0.17 -24.66 -2.43
N GLN A 674 -0.93 -24.26 -1.40
CA GLN A 674 -2.36 -24.54 -1.30
C GLN A 674 -3.11 -23.97 -2.52
N HIS A 675 -2.93 -22.69 -2.84
CA HIS A 675 -3.57 -22.10 -4.02
C HIS A 675 -3.10 -22.73 -5.35
N ARG A 676 -1.84 -23.20 -5.47
CA ARG A 676 -1.40 -23.97 -6.65
C ARG A 676 -2.12 -25.32 -6.74
N GLU A 677 -2.23 -26.03 -5.63
CA GLU A 677 -2.86 -27.35 -5.57
C GLU A 677 -4.38 -27.26 -5.78
N GLU A 678 -5.05 -26.27 -5.18
CA GLU A 678 -6.44 -25.91 -5.44
C GLU A 678 -6.65 -25.62 -6.93
N ASN A 679 -5.84 -24.73 -7.52
CA ASN A 679 -5.93 -24.44 -8.95
C ASN A 679 -5.64 -25.67 -9.82
N ARG A 680 -4.68 -26.52 -9.45
CA ARG A 680 -4.37 -27.78 -10.18
C ARG A 680 -5.56 -28.74 -10.14
N VAL A 681 -6.16 -28.93 -8.96
CA VAL A 681 -7.33 -29.81 -8.78
C VAL A 681 -8.56 -29.25 -9.50
N SER A 682 -8.81 -27.94 -9.45
CA SER A 682 -9.88 -27.28 -10.21
C SER A 682 -9.65 -27.36 -11.72
N LEU A 683 -8.42 -27.19 -12.20
CA LEU A 683 -8.06 -27.39 -13.62
C LEU A 683 -8.25 -28.85 -14.05
N GLU A 684 -7.87 -29.82 -13.23
CA GLU A 684 -8.09 -31.25 -13.50
C GLU A 684 -9.56 -31.67 -13.46
N GLN A 685 -10.38 -31.04 -12.62
CA GLN A 685 -11.84 -31.22 -12.64
C GLN A 685 -12.45 -30.59 -13.90
N LEU A 686 -11.98 -29.40 -14.28
CA LEU A 686 -12.44 -28.70 -15.48
C LEU A 686 -12.04 -29.41 -16.78
N THR A 687 -10.84 -30.00 -16.86
CA THR A 687 -10.46 -30.83 -18.02
C THR A 687 -11.28 -32.11 -18.06
N LYS A 688 -11.45 -32.84 -16.95
CA LYS A 688 -12.32 -34.03 -16.89
C LYS A 688 -13.76 -33.72 -17.33
N LEU A 689 -14.35 -32.61 -16.86
CA LEU A 689 -15.67 -32.15 -17.33
C LEU A 689 -15.67 -31.84 -18.83
N LYS A 690 -14.66 -31.13 -19.34
CA LYS A 690 -14.55 -30.83 -20.77
C LYS A 690 -14.23 -32.06 -21.62
N ASP A 691 -13.60 -33.09 -21.08
CA ASP A 691 -13.35 -34.36 -21.76
C ASP A 691 -14.65 -35.19 -21.81
N MET A 692 -15.37 -35.33 -20.69
CA MET A 692 -16.71 -35.94 -20.66
C MET A 692 -17.69 -35.25 -21.63
N GLN A 693 -17.80 -33.92 -21.59
CA GLN A 693 -18.64 -33.16 -22.54
C GLN A 693 -18.21 -33.36 -24.00
N ARG A 694 -16.90 -33.51 -24.28
CA ARG A 694 -16.41 -33.82 -25.64
C ARG A 694 -16.73 -35.27 -26.04
N GLU A 695 -16.77 -36.21 -25.10
CA GLU A 695 -17.15 -37.61 -25.37
C GLU A 695 -18.66 -37.79 -25.51
N GLU A 696 -19.48 -37.09 -24.72
CA GLU A 696 -20.93 -37.00 -24.87
C GLU A 696 -21.32 -36.36 -26.21
N LEU A 697 -20.71 -35.22 -26.59
CA LEU A 697 -20.91 -34.61 -27.91
C LEU A 697 -20.46 -35.51 -29.05
N ARG A 698 -19.36 -36.27 -28.89
CA ARG A 698 -18.94 -37.29 -29.87
C ARG A 698 -19.96 -38.44 -29.96
N ALA A 699 -20.48 -38.92 -28.84
CA ALA A 699 -21.49 -39.97 -28.81
C ALA A 699 -22.82 -39.53 -29.44
N GLU A 700 -23.27 -38.30 -29.16
CA GLU A 700 -24.43 -37.70 -29.82
C GLU A 700 -24.21 -37.54 -31.33
N LEU A 701 -23.06 -37.00 -31.76
CA LEU A 701 -22.75 -36.82 -33.17
C LEU A 701 -22.64 -38.17 -33.88
N GLN A 702 -22.04 -39.18 -33.25
CA GLN A 702 -21.99 -40.55 -33.79
C GLN A 702 -23.39 -41.16 -33.90
N SER A 703 -24.24 -40.99 -32.88
CA SER A 703 -25.64 -41.44 -32.90
C SER A 703 -26.44 -40.77 -34.02
N LYS A 704 -26.29 -39.45 -34.19
CA LYS A 704 -26.89 -38.67 -35.29
C LYS A 704 -26.36 -39.13 -36.66
N ILE A 705 -25.07 -39.40 -36.78
CA ILE A 705 -24.43 -39.94 -37.99
C ILE A 705 -24.99 -41.33 -38.34
N ASP A 706 -25.13 -42.22 -37.37
CA ASP A 706 -25.62 -43.58 -37.62
C ASP A 706 -27.14 -43.63 -37.87
N ALA A 707 -27.91 -42.74 -37.24
CA ALA A 707 -29.31 -42.50 -37.61
C ALA A 707 -29.45 -41.99 -39.04
N LEU A 708 -28.60 -41.04 -39.47
CA LEU A 708 -28.57 -40.55 -40.85
C LEU A 708 -28.11 -41.62 -41.85
N LYS A 709 -27.12 -42.46 -41.52
CA LYS A 709 -26.75 -43.63 -42.34
C LYS A 709 -27.94 -44.58 -42.50
N LYS A 710 -28.72 -44.81 -41.43
CA LYS A 710 -29.90 -45.66 -41.47
C LYS A 710 -30.99 -45.07 -42.39
N THR A 711 -31.32 -43.79 -42.28
CA THR A 711 -32.31 -43.17 -43.18
C THR A 711 -31.82 -43.10 -44.63
N ILE A 712 -30.51 -42.95 -44.88
CA ILE A 712 -29.90 -43.05 -46.22
C ILE A 712 -29.99 -44.48 -46.78
N ALA A 713 -29.88 -45.51 -45.94
CA ALA A 713 -30.04 -46.91 -46.34
C ALA A 713 -31.51 -47.26 -46.63
N GLU A 714 -32.44 -46.78 -45.79
CA GLU A 714 -33.88 -46.94 -45.97
C GLU A 714 -34.38 -46.23 -47.23
N THR A 715 -34.02 -44.95 -47.43
CA THR A 715 -34.37 -44.19 -48.64
C THR A 715 -33.72 -44.74 -49.90
N ARG A 716 -32.51 -45.30 -49.85
CA ARG A 716 -31.95 -46.10 -50.96
C ARG A 716 -32.79 -47.35 -51.24
N GLY A 717 -33.21 -48.07 -50.20
CA GLY A 717 -34.06 -49.26 -50.34
C GLY A 717 -35.45 -48.95 -50.92
N ASP A 718 -36.02 -47.78 -50.61
CA ASP A 718 -37.26 -47.27 -51.24
C ASP A 718 -37.00 -46.85 -52.69
N LEU A 719 -35.91 -46.11 -52.96
CA LEU A 719 -35.54 -45.67 -54.31
C LEU A 719 -35.29 -46.86 -55.25
N GLU A 720 -34.61 -47.91 -54.79
CA GLU A 720 -34.44 -49.14 -55.56
C GLU A 720 -35.76 -49.87 -55.81
N ARG A 721 -36.68 -49.91 -54.84
CA ARG A 721 -38.02 -50.49 -55.03
C ARG A 721 -38.83 -49.67 -56.04
N ALA A 722 -38.79 -48.34 -55.96
CA ALA A 722 -39.41 -47.45 -56.94
C ALA A 722 -38.81 -47.64 -58.34
N ASN A 723 -37.49 -47.78 -58.47
CA ASN A 723 -36.81 -47.99 -59.76
C ASN A 723 -37.08 -49.39 -60.35
N ARG A 724 -37.17 -50.43 -59.51
CA ARG A 724 -37.63 -51.77 -59.92
C ARG A 724 -39.07 -51.72 -60.45
N ASN A 725 -39.98 -51.04 -59.73
CA ASN A 725 -41.37 -50.88 -60.16
C ASN A 725 -41.51 -50.02 -61.43
N ALA A 726 -40.66 -49.01 -61.61
CA ALA A 726 -40.63 -48.19 -62.82
C ALA A 726 -40.08 -48.97 -64.03
N THR A 727 -39.09 -49.84 -63.83
CA THR A 727 -38.54 -50.67 -64.90
C THR A 727 -39.47 -51.82 -65.31
N THR A 728 -40.25 -52.41 -64.40
CA THR A 728 -41.33 -53.35 -64.78
C THR A 728 -42.46 -52.64 -65.51
N ALA A 729 -43.00 -51.54 -64.99
CA ALA A 729 -44.05 -50.76 -65.67
C ALA A 729 -43.63 -50.32 -67.09
N LYS A 730 -42.35 -49.92 -67.27
CA LYS A 730 -41.79 -49.57 -68.59
C LYS A 730 -41.56 -50.77 -69.51
N LEU A 731 -41.38 -51.97 -68.97
CA LEU A 731 -41.32 -53.21 -69.76
C LEU A 731 -42.73 -53.61 -70.25
N ASP A 732 -43.74 -53.51 -69.40
CA ASP A 732 -45.10 -53.91 -69.72
C ASP A 732 -45.76 -52.91 -70.69
N LEU A 733 -45.60 -51.60 -70.49
CA LEU A 733 -45.95 -50.58 -71.48
C LEU A 733 -45.29 -50.81 -72.84
N ARG A 734 -44.06 -51.33 -72.88
CA ARG A 734 -43.39 -51.68 -74.15
C ARG A 734 -44.06 -52.85 -74.86
N LYS A 735 -44.45 -53.91 -74.15
CA LYS A 735 -45.23 -55.02 -74.74
C LYS A 735 -46.57 -54.54 -75.28
N GLU A 736 -47.19 -53.61 -74.58
CA GLU A 736 -48.48 -53.02 -74.96
C GLU A 736 -48.36 -52.18 -76.24
N PHE A 737 -47.34 -51.32 -76.33
CA PHE A 737 -47.01 -50.61 -77.57
C PHE A 737 -46.57 -51.53 -78.72
N ASP A 738 -45.81 -52.59 -78.46
CA ASP A 738 -45.39 -53.55 -79.50
C ASP A 738 -46.58 -54.37 -80.03
N SER A 739 -47.59 -54.65 -79.19
CA SER A 739 -48.83 -55.31 -79.60
C SER A 739 -49.75 -54.39 -80.40
N GLN A 740 -49.92 -53.13 -79.99
CA GLN A 740 -50.62 -52.10 -80.76
C GLN A 740 -49.95 -51.85 -82.12
N ARG A 741 -48.61 -51.79 -82.14
CA ARG A 741 -47.82 -51.71 -83.38
C ARG A 741 -48.17 -52.84 -84.33
N LYS A 742 -48.10 -54.10 -83.88
CA LYS A 742 -48.43 -55.26 -84.71
C LYS A 742 -49.84 -55.18 -85.28
N HIS A 743 -50.82 -54.79 -84.47
CA HIS A 743 -52.21 -54.67 -84.91
C HIS A 743 -52.34 -53.64 -86.04
N MET A 744 -51.73 -52.45 -85.90
CA MET A 744 -51.71 -51.44 -86.96
C MET A 744 -50.88 -51.86 -88.18
N GLU A 745 -49.80 -52.61 -87.98
CA GLU A 745 -48.92 -53.11 -89.05
C GLU A 745 -49.62 -54.20 -89.89
N GLU A 746 -50.52 -54.98 -89.28
CA GLU A 746 -51.44 -55.92 -89.94
C GLU A 746 -52.61 -55.19 -90.65
N GLU A 747 -53.21 -54.16 -90.05
CA GLU A 747 -54.26 -53.35 -90.69
C GLU A 747 -53.73 -52.54 -91.89
N MET A 748 -52.55 -51.92 -91.75
CA MET A 748 -51.87 -51.21 -92.84
C MET A 748 -51.45 -52.16 -93.96
N SER A 749 -51.12 -53.42 -93.64
CA SER A 749 -50.88 -54.47 -94.65
C SER A 749 -52.15 -54.79 -95.44
N ALA A 750 -53.30 -54.97 -94.76
CA ALA A 750 -54.58 -55.22 -95.42
C ALA A 750 -55.06 -54.03 -96.29
N LEU A 751 -54.92 -52.80 -95.78
CA LEU A 751 -55.21 -51.58 -96.54
C LEU A 751 -54.27 -51.40 -97.73
N SER A 752 -52.96 -51.66 -97.56
CA SER A 752 -51.97 -51.60 -98.65
C SER A 752 -52.28 -52.62 -99.74
N LEU A 753 -52.67 -53.86 -99.41
CA LEU A 753 -53.06 -54.87 -100.39
C LEU A 753 -54.33 -54.46 -101.18
N GLN A 754 -55.30 -53.82 -100.51
CA GLN A 754 -56.50 -53.30 -101.17
C GLN A 754 -56.21 -52.03 -102.00
N HIS A 755 -55.26 -51.20 -101.57
CA HIS A 755 -54.86 -49.99 -102.29
C HIS A 755 -54.01 -50.31 -103.52
N ASN A 756 -53.09 -51.27 -103.45
CA ASN A 756 -52.27 -51.72 -104.58
C ASN A 756 -53.13 -52.25 -105.74
N LYS A 757 -54.15 -53.08 -105.48
CA LYS A 757 -55.09 -53.52 -106.53
C LYS A 757 -55.85 -52.36 -107.19
N ARG A 758 -56.27 -51.36 -106.41
CA ARG A 758 -56.89 -50.14 -106.95
C ARG A 758 -55.88 -49.29 -107.72
N LEU A 759 -54.61 -49.27 -107.31
CA LEU A 759 -53.53 -48.58 -108.01
C LEU A 759 -53.21 -49.22 -109.36
N GLU A 760 -53.16 -50.55 -109.47
CA GLU A 760 -52.95 -51.24 -110.75
C GLU A 760 -54.10 -50.93 -111.74
N GLU A 761 -55.36 -50.99 -111.29
CA GLU A 761 -56.54 -50.62 -112.11
C GLU A 761 -56.61 -49.12 -112.48
N LEU A 762 -55.95 -48.25 -111.70
CA LEU A 762 -55.93 -46.80 -111.90
C LEU A 762 -54.74 -46.35 -112.76
N ILE A 763 -53.56 -46.96 -112.58
CA ILE A 763 -52.33 -46.66 -113.33
C ILE A 763 -52.53 -46.95 -114.82
N GLU A 764 -53.18 -48.06 -115.19
CA GLU A 764 -53.36 -48.38 -116.61
C GLU A 764 -54.40 -47.47 -117.29
N LYS A 765 -55.41 -46.96 -116.56
CA LYS A 765 -56.31 -45.91 -117.05
C LYS A 765 -55.59 -44.57 -117.19
N HIS A 766 -54.86 -44.15 -116.15
CA HIS A 766 -54.12 -42.88 -116.18
C HIS A 766 -53.02 -42.86 -117.26
N LYS A 767 -52.42 -44.00 -117.65
CA LYS A 767 -51.53 -44.09 -118.82
C LYS A 767 -52.21 -43.68 -120.14
N GLU A 768 -53.48 -44.05 -120.34
CA GLU A 768 -54.23 -43.74 -121.56
C GLU A 768 -54.81 -42.31 -121.55
N GLU A 769 -55.01 -41.73 -120.37
CA GLU A 769 -55.48 -40.35 -120.20
C GLU A 769 -54.34 -39.31 -120.19
N LEU A 770 -53.20 -39.60 -119.55
CA LEU A 770 -52.01 -38.73 -119.57
C LEU A 770 -51.53 -38.45 -121.01
N LYS A 771 -51.47 -39.49 -121.85
CA LYS A 771 -51.14 -39.35 -123.28
C LYS A 771 -52.09 -38.46 -124.10
N LYS A 772 -53.27 -38.11 -123.57
CA LYS A 772 -54.22 -37.18 -124.19
C LYS A 772 -54.16 -35.79 -123.54
N LEU A 773 -53.90 -35.72 -122.23
CA LEU A 773 -53.77 -34.48 -121.48
C LEU A 773 -52.45 -33.73 -121.74
N GLU A 774 -51.33 -34.45 -121.93
CA GLU A 774 -50.04 -33.83 -122.27
C GLU A 774 -50.13 -33.04 -123.59
N GLY A 775 -50.79 -33.60 -124.61
CA GLY A 775 -50.95 -32.95 -125.92
C GLY A 775 -51.78 -31.66 -125.92
N LEU A 776 -52.77 -31.54 -125.03
CA LEU A 776 -53.59 -30.32 -124.91
C LEU A 776 -52.94 -29.24 -124.03
N LYS A 777 -52.13 -29.66 -123.05
CA LYS A 777 -51.45 -28.74 -122.12
C LYS A 777 -50.39 -27.87 -122.81
N ASP A 778 -49.66 -28.45 -123.76
CA ASP A 778 -48.57 -27.77 -124.48
C ASP A 778 -49.05 -26.68 -125.46
N GLU A 779 -50.34 -26.66 -125.80
CA GLU A 779 -50.96 -25.62 -126.62
C GLU A 779 -51.55 -24.49 -125.75
N GLU A 780 -52.28 -24.79 -124.66
CA GLU A 780 -52.80 -23.74 -123.75
C GLU A 780 -51.71 -22.93 -123.03
N MET A 781 -50.56 -23.55 -122.70
CA MET A 781 -49.47 -22.86 -121.99
C MET A 781 -48.91 -21.68 -122.80
N LYS A 782 -48.75 -21.83 -124.12
CA LYS A 782 -48.15 -20.80 -125.01
C LYS A 782 -48.98 -19.51 -125.09
N GLU A 783 -50.30 -19.62 -125.01
CA GLU A 783 -51.18 -18.45 -125.16
C GLU A 783 -51.27 -17.63 -123.85
N ARG A 784 -51.17 -18.30 -122.69
CA ARG A 784 -51.10 -17.64 -121.37
C ARG A 784 -49.76 -16.95 -121.09
N GLU A 785 -48.63 -17.53 -121.50
CA GLU A 785 -47.32 -16.89 -121.30
C GLU A 785 -47.20 -15.56 -122.09
N SER A 786 -47.68 -15.56 -123.34
CA SER A 786 -47.66 -14.40 -124.24
C SER A 786 -48.43 -13.19 -123.69
N THR A 787 -49.58 -13.44 -123.06
CA THR A 787 -50.45 -12.39 -122.52
C THR A 787 -49.96 -11.86 -121.17
N LEU A 788 -49.45 -12.73 -120.29
CA LEU A 788 -48.97 -12.34 -118.96
C LEU A 788 -47.65 -11.56 -118.99
N GLN A 789 -46.71 -11.90 -119.88
CA GLN A 789 -45.43 -11.19 -120.02
C GLN A 789 -45.59 -9.71 -120.42
N LYS A 790 -46.69 -9.35 -121.09
CA LYS A 790 -46.91 -7.98 -121.56
C LYS A 790 -47.39 -7.05 -120.44
N SER A 791 -48.23 -7.54 -119.53
CA SER A 791 -48.74 -6.74 -118.41
C SER A 791 -47.68 -6.40 -117.36
N HIS A 792 -46.78 -7.35 -117.03
CA HIS A 792 -45.81 -7.15 -115.95
C HIS A 792 -44.70 -6.12 -116.26
N ARG A 793 -44.44 -5.77 -117.53
CA ARG A 793 -43.38 -4.81 -117.89
C ARG A 793 -43.76 -3.36 -117.59
N ASP A 794 -45.03 -3.01 -117.75
CA ASP A 794 -45.49 -1.62 -117.66
C ASP A 794 -45.73 -1.19 -116.21
N GLU A 795 -46.04 -2.13 -115.30
CA GLU A 795 -46.26 -1.83 -113.88
C GLU A 795 -44.95 -1.72 -113.08
N ILE A 796 -43.99 -2.62 -113.33
CA ILE A 796 -42.67 -2.62 -112.66
C ILE A 796 -41.89 -1.32 -112.94
N THR A 797 -41.98 -0.79 -114.17
CA THR A 797 -41.28 0.43 -114.56
C THR A 797 -41.85 1.69 -113.89
N SER A 798 -43.16 1.73 -113.62
CA SER A 798 -43.80 2.82 -112.89
C SER A 798 -43.42 2.83 -111.40
N GLN A 799 -43.46 1.67 -110.74
CA GLN A 799 -43.19 1.56 -109.30
C GLN A 799 -41.71 1.82 -108.94
N LEU A 800 -40.76 1.45 -109.82
CA LEU A 800 -39.33 1.72 -109.62
C LEU A 800 -38.98 3.22 -109.67
N HIS A 801 -39.74 4.04 -110.40
CA HIS A 801 -39.46 5.48 -110.49
C HIS A 801 -39.92 6.23 -109.22
N ALA A 802 -41.11 5.91 -108.70
CA ALA A 802 -41.67 6.54 -107.50
C ALA A 802 -40.83 6.26 -106.24
N ASN A 803 -40.46 4.99 -106.01
CA ASN A 803 -39.72 4.59 -104.82
C ASN A 803 -38.32 5.23 -104.74
N LYS A 804 -37.68 5.52 -105.88
CA LYS A 804 -36.33 6.11 -105.91
C LYS A 804 -36.31 7.55 -105.37
N LEU A 805 -37.28 8.37 -105.77
CA LEU A 805 -37.38 9.76 -105.30
C LEU A 805 -37.74 9.87 -103.81
N MET A 806 -38.49 8.90 -103.26
CA MET A 806 -38.85 8.88 -101.85
C MET A 806 -37.69 8.50 -100.93
N ILE A 807 -36.83 7.57 -101.34
CA ILE A 807 -35.69 7.08 -100.55
C ILE A 807 -34.62 8.17 -100.37
N ASP A 808 -34.28 8.90 -101.43
CA ASP A 808 -33.21 9.91 -101.39
C ASP A 808 -33.61 11.13 -100.55
N ALA A 809 -34.90 11.51 -100.54
CA ALA A 809 -35.44 12.57 -99.69
C ALA A 809 -35.38 12.21 -98.18
N VAL A 810 -35.80 10.99 -97.81
CA VAL A 810 -35.83 10.56 -96.40
C VAL A 810 -34.42 10.45 -95.82
N LYS A 811 -33.44 9.94 -96.59
CA LYS A 811 -32.04 9.86 -96.13
C LYS A 811 -31.45 11.23 -95.83
N SER A 812 -31.55 12.17 -96.76
CA SER A 812 -31.00 13.52 -96.59
C SER A 812 -31.61 14.29 -95.41
N GLN A 813 -32.84 13.96 -95.00
CA GLN A 813 -33.48 14.58 -93.85
C GLN A 813 -33.09 13.92 -92.52
N ALA A 814 -33.00 12.58 -92.47
CA ALA A 814 -32.58 11.84 -91.28
C ALA A 814 -31.11 12.07 -90.89
N GLU A 815 -30.22 12.19 -91.88
CA GLU A 815 -28.79 12.46 -91.62
C GLU A 815 -28.56 13.88 -91.06
N GLN A 816 -29.39 14.87 -91.47
CA GLN A 816 -29.32 16.23 -90.90
C GLN A 816 -29.91 16.35 -89.49
N THR A 817 -30.95 15.57 -89.14
CA THR A 817 -31.46 15.55 -87.75
C THR A 817 -30.46 14.85 -86.82
N HIS A 818 -29.96 13.68 -87.19
CA HIS A 818 -29.05 12.93 -86.32
C HIS A 818 -27.73 13.67 -86.02
N ILE A 819 -27.17 14.44 -86.96
CA ILE A 819 -25.98 15.25 -86.67
C ILE A 819 -26.31 16.36 -85.65
N LYS A 820 -27.42 17.08 -85.83
CA LYS A 820 -27.86 18.12 -84.90
C LYS A 820 -28.19 17.58 -83.51
N ASP A 821 -28.90 16.46 -83.43
CA ASP A 821 -29.26 15.85 -82.15
C ASP A 821 -28.01 15.39 -81.38
N ILE A 822 -27.00 14.84 -82.08
CA ILE A 822 -25.72 14.44 -81.47
C ILE A 822 -24.92 15.66 -80.98
N GLU A 823 -24.91 16.76 -81.73
CA GLU A 823 -24.21 17.98 -81.31
C GLU A 823 -24.96 18.73 -80.19
N GLU A 824 -26.29 18.79 -80.21
CA GLU A 824 -27.08 19.31 -79.09
C GLU A 824 -26.91 18.46 -77.82
N ILE A 825 -26.92 17.13 -77.93
CA ILE A 825 -26.72 16.24 -76.77
C ILE A 825 -25.28 16.35 -76.24
N LYS A 826 -24.28 16.51 -77.10
CA LYS A 826 -22.90 16.78 -76.65
C LYS A 826 -22.78 18.12 -75.94
N VAL A 827 -23.28 19.21 -76.53
CA VAL A 827 -23.23 20.55 -75.92
C VAL A 827 -24.00 20.58 -74.61
N LYS A 828 -25.18 19.92 -74.53
CA LYS A 828 -25.90 19.75 -73.26
C LYS A 828 -25.08 18.94 -72.25
N HIS A 829 -24.46 17.83 -72.64
CA HIS A 829 -23.67 17.01 -71.72
C HIS A 829 -22.38 17.69 -71.24
N GLU A 830 -21.68 18.45 -72.08
CA GLU A 830 -20.54 19.28 -71.66
C GLU A 830 -20.99 20.43 -70.75
N ASN A 831 -22.07 21.13 -71.11
CA ASN A 831 -22.65 22.20 -70.30
C ASN A 831 -23.17 21.67 -68.94
N ASP A 832 -23.75 20.47 -68.89
CA ASP A 832 -24.24 19.85 -67.66
C ASP A 832 -23.08 19.28 -66.81
N GLN A 833 -22.00 18.78 -67.42
CA GLN A 833 -20.76 18.48 -66.68
C GLN A 833 -20.12 19.75 -66.11
N GLU A 834 -20.08 20.84 -66.87
CA GLU A 834 -19.49 22.11 -66.42
C GLU A 834 -20.36 22.80 -65.36
N ASN A 835 -21.69 22.75 -65.50
CA ASN A 835 -22.65 23.15 -64.45
C ASN A 835 -22.52 22.28 -63.20
N MET A 836 -22.44 20.96 -63.33
CA MET A 836 -22.29 20.08 -62.16
C MET A 836 -20.92 20.28 -61.47
N ARG A 837 -19.86 20.57 -62.23
CA ARG A 837 -18.55 20.95 -61.67
C ARG A 837 -18.59 22.30 -60.96
N SER A 838 -19.15 23.33 -61.60
CA SER A 838 -19.24 24.68 -61.02
C SER A 838 -20.20 24.73 -59.83
N GLU A 839 -21.28 23.95 -59.84
CA GLU A 839 -22.21 23.81 -58.72
C GLU A 839 -21.60 23.00 -57.57
N LEU A 840 -20.85 21.93 -57.86
CA LEU A 840 -20.07 21.21 -56.84
C LEU A 840 -18.99 22.11 -56.23
N LEU A 841 -18.31 22.92 -57.05
CA LEU A 841 -17.31 23.89 -56.60
C LEU A 841 -17.96 25.02 -55.78
N ARG A 842 -19.14 25.50 -56.19
CA ARG A 842 -19.94 26.51 -55.46
C ARG A 842 -20.37 25.96 -54.10
N VAL A 843 -20.93 24.74 -54.05
CA VAL A 843 -21.33 24.09 -52.80
C VAL A 843 -20.12 23.83 -51.91
N GLN A 844 -19.00 23.30 -52.44
CA GLN A 844 -17.76 23.14 -51.67
C GLN A 844 -17.23 24.48 -51.14
N GLN A 845 -17.29 25.55 -51.93
CA GLN A 845 -16.82 26.88 -51.52
C GLN A 845 -17.79 27.56 -50.53
N GLU A 846 -19.09 27.31 -50.62
CA GLU A 846 -20.10 27.77 -49.67
C GLU A 846 -20.06 26.99 -48.35
N GLU A 847 -19.84 25.67 -48.39
CA GLU A 847 -19.61 24.87 -47.18
C GLU A 847 -18.26 25.20 -46.53
N MET A 848 -17.19 25.37 -47.30
CA MET A 848 -15.91 25.87 -46.78
C MET A 848 -16.06 27.27 -46.17
N GLN A 849 -16.82 28.18 -46.78
CA GLN A 849 -17.10 29.49 -46.18
C GLN A 849 -18.04 29.42 -44.97
N ARG A 850 -19.00 28.49 -44.94
CA ARG A 850 -19.89 28.28 -43.79
C ARG A 850 -19.07 27.76 -42.61
N LEU A 851 -18.28 26.71 -42.84
CA LEU A 851 -17.37 26.12 -41.86
C LEU A 851 -16.29 27.12 -41.42
N HIS A 852 -15.77 27.96 -42.32
CA HIS A 852 -14.84 29.04 -41.96
C HIS A 852 -15.51 30.09 -41.06
N ARG A 853 -16.74 30.52 -41.35
CA ARG A 853 -17.50 31.44 -40.49
C ARG A 853 -17.88 30.79 -39.14
N GLU A 854 -18.25 29.51 -39.14
CA GLU A 854 -18.49 28.73 -37.92
C GLU A 854 -17.21 28.69 -37.06
N PHE A 855 -16.04 28.42 -37.66
CA PHE A 855 -14.76 28.49 -36.97
C PHE A 855 -14.37 29.92 -36.57
N GLU A 856 -14.61 30.96 -37.36
CA GLU A 856 -14.36 32.36 -36.97
C GLU A 856 -15.22 32.77 -35.76
N VAL A 857 -16.50 32.38 -35.73
CA VAL A 857 -17.42 32.62 -34.61
C VAL A 857 -17.01 31.81 -33.37
N GLN A 858 -16.62 30.54 -33.51
CA GLN A 858 -16.09 29.74 -32.40
C GLN A 858 -14.77 30.32 -31.88
N LEU A 859 -13.84 30.70 -32.76
CA LEU A 859 -12.55 31.28 -32.39
C LEU A 859 -12.74 32.66 -31.74
N ALA A 860 -13.72 33.45 -32.18
CA ALA A 860 -14.10 34.71 -31.53
C ALA A 860 -14.75 34.49 -30.16
N ALA A 861 -15.62 33.48 -30.02
CA ALA A 861 -16.22 33.10 -28.75
C ALA A 861 -15.18 32.60 -27.74
N VAL A 862 -14.25 31.72 -28.17
CA VAL A 862 -13.13 31.25 -27.35
C VAL A 862 -12.17 32.39 -27.01
N LYS A 863 -11.86 33.30 -27.94
CA LYS A 863 -11.07 34.51 -27.64
C LYS A 863 -11.76 35.43 -26.63
N LEU A 864 -13.09 35.58 -26.71
CA LEU A 864 -13.86 36.39 -25.76
C LEU A 864 -13.99 35.70 -24.38
N GLN A 865 -14.07 34.37 -24.33
CA GLN A 865 -14.00 33.59 -23.10
C GLN A 865 -12.61 33.68 -22.47
N LEU A 866 -11.54 33.54 -23.25
CA LEU A 866 -10.15 33.71 -22.81
C LEU A 866 -9.89 35.15 -22.35
N GLN A 867 -10.39 36.16 -23.05
CA GLN A 867 -10.29 37.55 -22.60
C GLN A 867 -11.03 37.75 -21.27
N ARG A 868 -12.24 37.21 -21.10
CA ARG A 868 -12.96 37.27 -19.83
C ARG A 868 -12.28 36.49 -18.71
N ALA A 869 -11.66 35.35 -19.01
CA ALA A 869 -10.85 34.59 -18.05
C ALA A 869 -9.62 35.40 -17.62
N ASN A 870 -8.93 36.05 -18.56
CA ASN A 870 -7.80 36.94 -18.26
C ASN A 870 -8.24 38.21 -17.51
N GLU A 871 -9.43 38.76 -17.81
CA GLU A 871 -10.03 39.89 -17.07
C GLU A 871 -10.56 39.51 -15.68
N MET A 872 -10.79 38.22 -15.41
CA MET A 872 -11.08 37.70 -14.07
C MET A 872 -9.78 37.40 -13.34
N HIS A 873 -8.86 36.61 -13.92
CA HIS A 873 -7.55 36.36 -13.34
C HIS A 873 -6.78 37.65 -13.04
N SER A 874 -6.85 38.68 -13.90
CA SER A 874 -6.23 39.97 -13.60
C SER A 874 -6.92 40.71 -12.43
N LYS A 875 -8.22 40.51 -12.18
CA LYS A 875 -8.87 41.02 -10.96
C LYS A 875 -8.44 40.22 -9.74
N ASP A 876 -8.46 38.89 -9.83
CA ASP A 876 -8.04 37.99 -8.75
C ASP A 876 -6.56 38.25 -8.37
N GLU A 877 -5.68 38.44 -9.36
CA GLU A 877 -4.29 38.87 -9.19
C GLU A 877 -4.18 40.24 -8.53
N ASN A 878 -4.98 41.24 -8.93
CA ASN A 878 -4.99 42.55 -8.29
C ASN A 878 -5.57 42.50 -6.86
N GLU A 879 -6.59 41.68 -6.60
CA GLU A 879 -7.16 41.48 -5.27
C GLU A 879 -6.17 40.74 -4.35
N HIS A 880 -5.47 39.73 -4.85
CA HIS A 880 -4.39 39.07 -4.12
C HIS A 880 -3.16 39.97 -3.93
N GLN A 881 -2.81 40.82 -4.91
CA GLN A 881 -1.74 41.81 -4.76
C GLN A 881 -2.11 42.85 -3.69
N ASN A 882 -3.35 43.37 -3.70
CA ASN A 882 -3.87 44.26 -2.66
C ASN A 882 -3.87 43.58 -1.28
N GLN A 883 -4.26 42.30 -1.20
CA GLN A 883 -4.18 41.51 0.05
C GLN A 883 -2.72 41.32 0.51
N ILE A 884 -1.78 41.11 -0.41
CA ILE A 884 -0.34 41.00 -0.10
C ILE A 884 0.21 42.35 0.37
N GLU A 885 -0.22 43.47 -0.20
CA GLU A 885 0.20 44.82 0.22
C GLU A 885 -0.43 45.22 1.56
N GLU A 886 -1.69 44.87 1.80
CA GLU A 886 -2.36 45.05 3.10
C GLU A 886 -1.70 44.19 4.20
N LEU A 887 -1.40 42.91 3.91
CA LEU A 887 -0.66 42.03 4.84
C LEU A 887 0.79 42.50 5.05
N ARG A 888 1.45 43.08 4.05
CA ARG A 888 2.78 43.71 4.22
C ARG A 888 2.70 44.91 5.14
N ARG A 889 1.71 45.79 4.95
CA ARG A 889 1.47 46.94 5.84
C ARG A 889 1.17 46.46 7.27
N GLU A 890 0.35 45.43 7.44
CA GLU A 890 0.06 44.78 8.73
C GLU A 890 1.28 44.10 9.38
N ILE A 891 2.29 43.70 8.59
CA ILE A 891 3.58 43.20 9.09
C ILE A 891 4.48 44.38 9.47
N GLU A 892 4.60 45.42 8.64
CA GLU A 892 5.38 46.63 8.92
C GLU A 892 4.86 47.38 10.16
N GLU A 893 3.55 47.50 10.34
CA GLU A 893 2.90 48.04 11.54
C GLU A 893 3.26 47.20 12.79
N ARG A 894 3.22 45.87 12.70
CA ARG A 894 3.61 44.99 13.82
C ARG A 894 5.10 44.96 14.08
N GLU A 895 5.94 45.10 13.06
CA GLU A 895 7.38 45.27 13.21
C GLU A 895 7.73 46.60 13.88
N CYS A 896 7.01 47.68 13.58
CA CYS A 896 7.15 48.95 14.30
C CYS A 896 6.75 48.77 15.77
N HIS A 897 5.62 48.11 16.05
CA HIS A 897 5.20 47.87 17.42
C HIS A 897 6.12 46.91 18.21
N LEU A 898 6.73 45.92 17.53
CA LEU A 898 7.78 45.10 18.14
C LEU A 898 9.04 45.91 18.45
N LYS A 899 9.43 46.86 17.59
CA LYS A 899 10.54 47.79 17.85
C LYS A 899 10.22 48.73 19.03
N GLU A 900 8.99 49.21 19.15
CA GLU A 900 8.52 49.98 20.32
C GLU A 900 8.64 49.16 21.62
N LEU A 901 8.15 47.91 21.61
CA LEU A 901 8.24 47.01 22.75
C LEU A 901 9.69 46.62 23.09
N ASP A 902 10.57 46.45 22.09
CA ASP A 902 12.01 46.24 22.29
C ASP A 902 12.74 47.50 22.79
N GLU A 903 12.18 48.70 22.56
CA GLU A 903 12.62 49.96 23.16
C GLU A 903 12.19 50.03 24.63
N GLU A 904 10.91 49.77 24.93
CA GLU A 904 10.36 49.70 26.30
C GLU A 904 11.07 48.64 27.16
N ILE A 905 11.31 47.44 26.62
CA ILE A 905 12.05 46.37 27.29
C ILE A 905 13.50 46.79 27.59
N ARG A 906 14.11 47.64 26.76
CA ARG A 906 15.46 48.17 26.95
C ARG A 906 15.49 49.27 27.99
N GLU A 907 14.50 50.16 27.99
CA GLU A 907 14.31 51.16 29.05
C GLU A 907 14.04 50.50 30.40
N VAL A 908 13.17 49.49 30.46
CA VAL A 908 12.92 48.70 31.69
C VAL A 908 14.17 47.97 32.16
N LYS A 909 15.00 47.42 31.25
CA LYS A 909 16.30 46.83 31.63
C LYS A 909 17.25 47.88 32.20
N SER A 910 17.39 49.06 31.56
CA SER A 910 18.21 50.16 32.07
C SER A 910 17.74 50.60 33.46
N ASN A 911 16.43 50.76 33.66
CA ASN A 911 15.84 51.12 34.95
C ASN A 911 16.08 50.03 36.02
N VAL A 912 16.07 48.74 35.65
CA VAL A 912 16.43 47.63 36.55
C VAL A 912 17.91 47.64 36.89
N GLU A 913 18.81 47.89 35.93
CA GLU A 913 20.25 47.99 36.15
C GLU A 913 20.61 49.21 37.03
N GLU A 914 19.97 50.36 36.81
CA GLU A 914 20.09 51.55 37.67
C GLU A 914 19.58 51.27 39.09
N LEU A 915 18.39 50.70 39.26
CA LEU A 915 17.86 50.32 40.58
C LEU A 915 18.73 49.25 41.26
N GLN A 916 19.35 48.35 40.50
CA GLN A 916 20.27 47.33 41.03
C GLN A 916 21.61 47.95 41.46
N HIS A 917 22.11 48.98 40.75
CA HIS A 917 23.24 49.79 41.18
C HIS A 917 22.92 50.67 42.40
N GLU A 918 21.73 51.29 42.47
CA GLU A 918 21.28 52.02 43.66
C GLU A 918 21.15 51.08 44.87
N LEU A 919 20.56 49.90 44.70
CA LEU A 919 20.46 48.88 45.74
C LEU A 919 21.83 48.39 46.20
N GLN A 920 22.79 48.23 45.28
CA GLN A 920 24.17 47.89 45.59
C GLN A 920 24.88 49.02 46.36
N ALA A 921 24.69 50.27 45.96
CA ALA A 921 25.23 51.45 46.65
C ALA A 921 24.64 51.61 48.06
N LYS A 922 23.32 51.45 48.21
CA LYS A 922 22.63 51.43 49.52
C LYS A 922 23.07 50.25 50.38
N GLY A 923 23.33 49.09 49.77
CA GLY A 923 23.94 47.95 50.45
C GLY A 923 25.34 48.26 50.99
N GLN A 924 26.18 48.94 50.20
CA GLN A 924 27.50 49.41 50.64
C GLN A 924 27.43 50.48 51.73
N GLU A 925 26.46 51.40 51.64
CA GLU A 925 26.18 52.42 52.67
C GLU A 925 25.75 51.78 54.00
N ILE A 926 24.80 50.84 53.97
CA ILE A 926 24.38 50.05 55.14
C ILE A 926 25.55 49.26 55.73
N LEU A 927 26.42 48.67 54.90
CA LEU A 927 27.64 48.00 55.37
C LEU A 927 28.64 48.98 55.99
N SER A 928 28.75 50.21 55.47
CA SER A 928 29.60 51.26 56.05
C SER A 928 29.07 51.70 57.41
N VAL A 929 27.79 52.05 57.50
CA VAL A 929 27.10 52.41 58.75
C VAL A 929 27.20 51.28 59.78
N ARG A 930 27.09 50.01 59.35
CA ARG A 930 27.24 48.85 60.24
C ARG A 930 28.69 48.66 60.72
N ARG A 931 29.70 48.90 59.88
CA ARG A 931 31.12 48.90 60.31
C ARG A 931 31.38 50.01 61.32
N GLU A 932 30.86 51.21 61.08
CA GLU A 932 31.05 52.36 61.96
C GLU A 932 30.31 52.19 63.29
N ALA A 933 29.05 51.73 63.27
CA ALA A 933 28.29 51.39 64.48
C ALA A 933 29.00 50.28 65.30
N ASN A 934 29.50 49.22 64.65
CA ASN A 934 30.30 48.19 65.33
C ASN A 934 31.61 48.75 65.91
N SER A 935 32.25 49.72 65.25
CA SER A 935 33.44 50.39 65.79
C SER A 935 33.13 51.26 67.00
N GLN A 936 31.99 51.97 66.97
CA GLN A 936 31.50 52.75 68.11
C GLN A 936 31.06 51.86 69.28
N MET A 937 30.45 50.70 69.01
CA MET A 937 30.15 49.69 70.04
C MET A 937 31.43 49.15 70.68
N ARG A 938 32.41 48.68 69.89
CA ARG A 938 33.70 48.20 70.43
C ARG A 938 34.43 49.25 71.25
N LYS A 939 34.45 50.52 70.82
CA LYS A 939 35.02 51.61 71.62
C LYS A 939 34.29 51.79 72.96
N ARG A 940 32.95 51.73 72.98
CA ARG A 940 32.18 51.78 74.23
C ARG A 940 32.38 50.54 75.10
N GLU A 941 32.54 49.36 74.53
CA GLU A 941 32.88 48.12 75.23
C GLU A 941 34.29 48.22 75.86
N GLU A 942 35.28 48.71 75.11
CA GLU A 942 36.64 48.98 75.59
C GLU A 942 36.69 50.09 76.65
N ASP A 943 35.91 51.16 76.52
CA ASP A 943 35.80 52.23 77.52
C ASP A 943 35.10 51.75 78.79
N LEU A 944 34.01 50.98 78.66
CA LEU A 944 33.28 50.39 79.79
C LEU A 944 34.12 49.35 80.52
N ALA A 945 34.81 48.47 79.80
CA ALA A 945 35.76 47.51 80.37
C ALA A 945 36.92 48.23 81.10
N ARG A 946 37.41 49.36 80.56
CA ARG A 946 38.42 50.21 81.23
C ARG A 946 37.87 51.00 82.42
N SER A 947 36.56 51.28 82.49
CA SER A 947 35.93 51.80 83.72
C SER A 947 35.82 50.70 84.77
N HIS A 948 35.25 49.56 84.39
CA HIS A 948 35.04 48.44 85.30
C HIS A 948 36.37 47.89 85.84
N GLN A 949 37.43 47.80 85.03
CA GLN A 949 38.75 47.41 85.53
C GLN A 949 39.29 48.42 86.55
N LYS A 950 39.11 49.74 86.34
CA LYS A 950 39.52 50.74 87.34
C LYS A 950 38.69 50.68 88.62
N GLU A 951 37.40 50.35 88.52
CA GLU A 951 36.52 50.14 89.67
C GLU A 951 36.95 48.89 90.47
N VAL A 952 37.25 47.79 89.78
CA VAL A 952 37.80 46.56 90.38
C VAL A 952 39.18 46.80 91.01
N ASP A 953 40.09 47.51 90.33
CA ASP A 953 41.40 47.87 90.84
C ASP A 953 41.30 48.79 92.07
N ALA A 954 40.35 49.74 92.06
CA ALA A 954 40.08 50.64 93.19
C ALA A 954 39.51 49.89 94.39
N ILE A 955 38.52 49.01 94.19
CA ILE A 955 37.94 48.15 95.23
C ILE A 955 39.00 47.18 95.79
N ALA A 956 39.86 46.61 94.94
CA ALA A 956 40.97 45.77 95.37
C ALA A 956 42.02 46.56 96.20
N ALA A 957 42.32 47.80 95.81
CA ALA A 957 43.21 48.68 96.56
C ALA A 957 42.59 49.14 97.90
N GLU A 958 41.28 49.39 97.93
CA GLU A 958 40.54 49.73 99.14
C GLU A 958 40.48 48.54 100.10
N HIS A 959 40.06 47.35 99.66
CA HIS A 959 40.09 46.13 100.48
C HIS A 959 41.50 45.76 100.95
N LEU A 960 42.55 45.96 100.13
CA LEU A 960 43.93 45.78 100.57
C LEU A 960 44.30 46.75 101.70
N ARG A 961 43.84 48.00 101.62
CA ARG A 961 44.04 49.05 102.64
C ARG A 961 43.26 48.77 103.92
N GLU A 962 42.01 48.31 103.81
CA GLU A 962 41.20 47.84 104.94
C GLU A 962 41.86 46.63 105.61
N THR A 963 42.33 45.66 104.84
CA THR A 963 43.00 44.46 105.35
C THR A 963 44.31 44.83 106.06
N GLN A 964 45.08 45.78 105.53
CA GLN A 964 46.27 46.32 106.20
C GLN A 964 45.92 47.08 107.49
N ALA A 965 44.85 47.89 107.48
CA ALA A 965 44.36 48.58 108.67
C ALA A 965 43.97 47.58 109.78
N LEU A 966 43.12 46.60 109.46
CA LEU A 966 42.72 45.51 110.36
C LEU A 966 43.92 44.70 110.87
N LEU A 967 44.92 44.44 110.03
CA LEU A 967 46.17 43.77 110.44
C LEU A 967 46.99 44.64 111.41
N THR A 968 47.03 45.95 111.22
CA THR A 968 47.70 46.86 112.18
C THR A 968 46.92 47.00 113.49
N GLU A 969 45.58 47.03 113.48
CA GLU A 969 44.77 47.01 114.70
C GLU A 969 44.88 45.67 115.45
N PHE A 970 44.94 44.55 114.72
CA PHE A 970 45.17 43.22 115.29
C PHE A 970 46.56 43.15 115.94
N ASN A 971 47.61 43.62 115.26
CA ASN A 971 48.96 43.65 115.82
C ASN A 971 49.04 44.56 117.05
N ARG A 972 48.44 45.75 117.02
CA ARG A 972 48.34 46.65 118.18
C ARG A 972 47.57 46.02 119.34
N SER A 973 46.50 45.27 119.05
CA SER A 973 45.73 44.53 120.06
C SER A 973 46.54 43.37 120.66
N LYS A 974 47.35 42.70 119.84
CA LYS A 974 48.29 41.65 120.25
C LYS A 974 49.44 42.21 121.09
N GLU A 975 49.96 43.39 120.77
CA GLU A 975 50.93 44.12 121.59
C GLU A 975 50.32 44.49 122.95
N LEU A 976 49.14 45.11 122.99
CA LEU A 976 48.42 45.42 124.23
C LEU A 976 48.12 44.18 125.09
N LEU A 977 47.84 43.03 124.46
CA LEU A 977 47.70 41.75 125.16
C LEU A 977 49.04 41.22 125.68
N SER A 978 50.13 41.38 124.91
CA SER A 978 51.50 41.01 125.32
C SER A 978 51.96 41.86 126.50
N ASP A 979 51.80 43.18 126.44
CA ASP A 979 52.11 44.11 127.53
C ASP A 979 51.32 43.77 128.79
N LYS A 980 50.04 43.40 128.64
CA LYS A 980 49.19 42.97 129.76
C LYS A 980 49.62 41.62 130.33
N ILE A 981 50.09 40.69 129.51
CA ILE A 981 50.69 39.42 129.97
C ILE A 981 52.00 39.70 130.72
N SER A 982 52.89 40.55 130.20
CA SER A 982 54.14 40.93 130.87
C SER A 982 53.91 41.70 132.17
N ALA A 983 52.90 42.58 132.23
CA ALA A 983 52.48 43.24 133.46
C ALA A 983 51.93 42.25 134.50
N LEU A 984 51.12 41.28 134.08
CA LEU A 984 50.62 40.21 134.96
C LEU A 984 51.76 39.28 135.42
N GLN A 985 52.75 39.01 134.58
CA GLN A 985 53.97 38.26 134.95
C GLN A 985 54.81 39.03 135.98
N LEU A 986 55.02 40.34 135.80
CA LEU A 986 55.69 41.20 136.78
C LEU A 986 54.93 41.25 138.11
N MET A 987 53.60 41.40 138.09
CA MET A 987 52.78 41.36 139.31
C MET A 987 52.82 40.00 140.01
N LEU A 988 52.92 38.90 139.25
CA LEU A 988 53.09 37.55 139.79
C LEU A 988 54.49 37.37 140.41
N GLU A 989 55.54 37.85 139.73
CA GLU A 989 56.92 37.76 140.22
C GLU A 989 57.14 38.65 141.46
N GLU A 990 56.54 39.84 141.51
CA GLU A 990 56.43 40.66 142.73
C GLU A 990 55.68 39.93 143.86
N ALA A 991 54.58 39.24 143.56
CA ALA A 991 53.81 38.50 144.56
C ALA A 991 54.60 37.28 145.09
N GLU A 992 55.32 36.59 144.22
CA GLU A 992 56.27 35.54 144.60
C GLU A 992 57.44 36.09 145.43
N GLU A 993 58.01 37.25 145.08
CA GLU A 993 59.09 37.84 145.87
C GLU A 993 58.59 38.29 147.25
N LYS A 994 57.41 38.92 147.34
CA LYS A 994 56.73 39.24 148.61
C LYS A 994 56.41 38.00 149.45
N PHE A 995 56.10 36.87 148.81
CA PHE A 995 55.92 35.57 149.49
C PHE A 995 57.25 34.99 149.99
N ARG A 996 58.31 35.03 149.16
CA ARG A 996 59.66 34.54 149.49
C ARG A 996 60.37 35.41 150.54
N SER A 997 60.08 36.71 150.60
CA SER A 997 60.65 37.66 151.57
C SER A 997 59.81 37.83 152.85
N ARG A 998 58.75 37.02 153.02
CA ARG A 998 57.88 37.07 154.20
C ARG A 998 58.66 36.77 155.48
N GLN A 999 58.58 37.67 156.46
CA GLN A 999 59.10 37.44 157.81
C GLN A 999 58.33 36.31 158.52
N SER A 1000 59.04 35.47 159.29
CA SER A 1000 58.44 34.41 160.12
C SER A 1000 57.37 34.97 161.06
N ARG A 1001 56.36 34.17 161.39
CA ARG A 1001 55.25 34.65 162.22
C ARG A 1001 55.72 34.91 163.66
N PRO A 1002 55.06 35.81 164.41
CA PRO A 1002 55.29 35.91 165.86
C PRO A 1002 55.06 34.55 166.55
N GLU A 1003 54.07 33.78 166.09
CA GLU A 1003 53.82 32.38 166.49
C GLU A 1003 55.10 31.51 166.35
N ASP A 1004 55.75 31.54 165.18
CA ASP A 1004 56.93 30.73 164.89
C ASP A 1004 58.13 31.17 165.76
N LEU A 1005 58.29 32.49 165.95
CA LEU A 1005 59.37 33.09 166.75
C LEU A 1005 59.18 32.77 168.24
N GLU A 1006 57.95 32.84 168.75
CA GLU A 1006 57.63 32.54 170.14
C GLU A 1006 57.79 31.05 170.45
N VAL A 1007 57.40 30.16 169.52
CA VAL A 1007 57.69 28.71 169.62
C VAL A 1007 59.20 28.44 169.56
N ILE A 1008 59.96 29.12 168.70
CA ILE A 1008 61.43 29.01 168.67
C ILE A 1008 62.03 29.49 170.00
N GLU A 1009 61.50 30.54 170.63
CA GLU A 1009 62.01 31.01 171.91
C GLU A 1009 61.61 30.09 173.07
N GLN A 1010 60.39 29.56 173.10
CA GLN A 1010 59.97 28.53 174.06
C GLN A 1010 60.85 27.27 173.94
N LEU A 1011 61.16 26.82 172.73
CA LEU A 1011 62.07 25.70 172.49
C LEU A 1011 63.52 26.01 172.93
N ARG A 1012 63.99 27.25 172.77
CA ARG A 1012 65.28 27.70 173.30
C ARG A 1012 65.31 27.73 174.82
N ARG A 1013 64.25 28.19 175.49
CA ARG A 1013 64.14 28.17 176.96
C ARG A 1013 64.09 26.73 177.48
N ALA A 1014 63.29 25.85 176.88
CA ALA A 1014 63.22 24.44 177.25
C ALA A 1014 64.54 23.68 177.01
N LEU A 1015 65.34 24.07 176.01
CA LEU A 1015 66.71 23.59 175.84
C LEU A 1015 67.63 24.07 176.96
N ALA A 1016 67.60 25.36 177.31
CA ALA A 1016 68.42 25.92 178.38
C ALA A 1016 68.09 25.33 179.76
N GLU A 1017 66.81 25.08 180.05
CA GLU A 1017 66.36 24.35 181.25
C GLU A 1017 66.90 22.91 181.26
N ARG A 1018 66.79 22.19 180.13
CA ARG A 1018 67.34 20.83 180.00
C ARG A 1018 68.87 20.77 180.15
N GLU A 1019 69.60 21.78 179.68
CA GLU A 1019 71.05 21.89 179.88
C GLU A 1019 71.42 22.20 181.34
N LEU A 1020 70.57 22.95 182.06
CA LEU A 1020 70.78 23.31 183.47
C LEU A 1020 70.46 22.12 184.41
N ASP A 1021 69.41 21.37 184.13
CA ASP A 1021 69.14 20.08 184.81
C ASP A 1021 70.23 19.04 184.50
N MET A 1022 70.73 19.00 183.26
CA MET A 1022 71.85 18.13 182.89
C MET A 1022 73.12 18.47 183.68
N LYS A 1023 73.39 19.75 183.98
CA LYS A 1023 74.48 20.14 184.89
C LYS A 1023 74.24 19.64 186.31
N ARG A 1024 73.04 19.82 186.89
CA ARG A 1024 72.70 19.28 188.22
C ARG A 1024 72.94 17.77 188.30
N LEU A 1025 72.43 17.01 187.33
CA LEU A 1025 72.61 15.55 187.28
C LEU A 1025 74.09 15.13 187.11
N VAL A 1026 74.91 15.95 186.46
CA VAL A 1026 76.36 15.72 186.36
C VAL A 1026 77.08 16.01 187.68
N ASP A 1027 76.70 17.05 188.42
CA ASP A 1027 77.30 17.38 189.72
C ASP A 1027 76.82 16.41 190.82
N GLU A 1028 75.55 15.99 190.82
CA GLU A 1028 75.02 14.91 191.68
C GLU A 1028 75.73 13.58 191.40
N LYS A 1029 75.90 13.21 190.12
CA LYS A 1029 76.73 12.06 189.74
C LYS A 1029 78.16 12.19 190.29
N ARG A 1030 78.76 13.38 190.23
CA ARG A 1030 80.12 13.63 190.71
C ARG A 1030 80.22 13.49 192.24
N TYR A 1031 79.20 13.94 192.97
CA TYR A 1031 79.05 13.70 194.41
C TYR A 1031 78.99 12.20 194.71
N PHE A 1032 78.07 11.47 194.07
CA PHE A 1032 77.93 10.03 194.30
C PHE A 1032 79.18 9.22 193.90
N GLN A 1033 79.91 9.63 192.87
CA GLN A 1033 81.19 9.00 192.49
C GLN A 1033 82.29 9.21 193.57
N LEU A 1034 82.33 10.37 194.24
CA LEU A 1034 83.23 10.61 195.37
C LEU A 1034 82.85 9.80 196.62
N GLU A 1035 81.55 9.62 196.88
CA GLU A 1035 81.09 8.77 198.00
C GLU A 1035 81.29 7.27 197.71
N LEU A 1036 81.14 6.84 196.44
CA LEU A 1036 81.48 5.47 196.02
C LEU A 1036 82.96 5.18 196.24
N LEU A 1037 83.86 6.07 195.79
CA LEU A 1037 85.30 5.89 195.91
C LEU A 1037 85.79 5.79 197.37
N ASN A 1038 85.12 6.51 198.30
CA ASN A 1038 85.38 6.41 199.74
C ASN A 1038 84.87 5.09 200.38
N ARG A 1039 83.82 4.47 199.83
CA ARG A 1039 83.40 3.10 200.21
C ARG A 1039 84.32 2.04 199.59
N GLU A 1040 84.69 2.22 198.33
CA GLU A 1040 85.50 1.31 197.54
C GLU A 1040 86.94 1.18 198.08
N THR A 1041 87.53 2.28 198.55
CA THR A 1041 88.83 2.26 199.26
C THR A 1041 88.77 1.49 200.60
N ASN A 1042 87.63 1.46 201.29
CA ASN A 1042 87.44 0.64 202.49
C ASN A 1042 87.19 -0.84 202.17
N PHE A 1043 86.33 -1.15 201.20
CA PHE A 1043 85.97 -2.54 200.88
C PHE A 1043 87.17 -3.35 200.31
N ASN A 1044 88.13 -2.68 199.68
CA ASN A 1044 89.38 -3.32 199.22
C ASN A 1044 90.26 -3.94 200.33
N LYS A 1045 89.92 -3.75 201.63
CA LYS A 1045 90.52 -4.52 202.74
C LYS A 1045 89.88 -5.91 202.97
N VAL A 1046 88.71 -6.21 202.40
CA VAL A 1046 87.96 -7.46 202.67
C VAL A 1046 87.73 -8.25 201.38
N PHE A 1047 88.85 -8.63 200.75
CA PHE A 1047 88.97 -9.64 199.69
C PHE A 1047 88.41 -9.31 198.29
N LYS A 1048 89.30 -8.69 197.49
CA LYS A 1048 89.51 -8.93 196.05
C LYS A 1048 88.31 -8.71 195.11
N ALA A 1049 88.17 -7.45 194.71
CA ALA A 1049 87.97 -7.07 193.31
C ALA A 1049 89.08 -7.70 192.38
N ALA A 1050 89.05 -7.63 191.05
CA ALA A 1050 88.54 -6.56 190.18
C ALA A 1050 88.19 -7.09 188.75
N PRO A 1051 87.97 -6.26 187.69
CA PRO A 1051 86.73 -6.34 186.90
C PRO A 1051 87.00 -6.67 185.41
N ASN A 1052 86.00 -6.77 184.53
CA ASN A 1052 85.43 -5.65 183.74
C ASN A 1052 84.10 -6.11 183.10
N ILE A 1053 83.02 -5.32 183.06
CA ILE A 1053 82.84 -4.00 182.45
C ILE A 1053 82.99 -4.07 180.91
N GLY A 1054 81.85 -4.08 180.21
CA GLY A 1054 81.77 -4.03 178.75
C GLY A 1054 81.18 -2.72 178.24
N VAL A 1055 81.55 -2.32 177.02
CA VAL A 1055 81.06 -1.10 176.33
C VAL A 1055 80.89 -1.41 174.84
N ILE A 1056 79.68 -1.35 174.29
CA ILE A 1056 79.38 -1.50 172.85
C ILE A 1056 78.30 -0.49 172.41
N ASN A 1057 78.37 -0.08 171.13
CA ASN A 1057 77.65 1.00 170.44
C ASN A 1057 77.35 0.55 168.98
N PRO A 1058 76.68 1.29 168.05
CA PRO A 1058 76.33 2.70 168.07
C PRO A 1058 74.83 3.01 167.77
N LEU A 1059 74.50 3.54 166.57
CA LEU A 1059 73.25 4.21 166.20
C LEU A 1059 72.80 3.83 164.77
N GLN A 1060 71.53 4.11 164.44
CA GLN A 1060 70.95 3.97 163.08
C GLN A 1060 70.62 5.34 162.44
N ALA A 1061 70.33 5.34 161.13
CA ALA A 1061 70.04 6.49 160.27
C ALA A 1061 69.21 6.05 159.04
N LYS A 1062 68.55 6.87 158.20
CA LYS A 1062 67.97 8.25 158.23
C LYS A 1062 67.05 8.39 156.98
N THR A 1063 66.18 9.41 156.90
CA THR A 1063 65.36 9.73 155.70
C THR A 1063 65.27 11.25 155.41
N LYS A 1064 64.81 11.65 154.20
CA LYS A 1064 64.86 13.02 153.57
C LYS A 1064 66.27 13.44 153.05
N PRO A 1065 66.50 14.52 152.24
CA PRO A 1065 65.65 15.59 151.62
C PRO A 1065 65.53 15.42 150.07
N GLY A 1066 65.14 16.37 149.19
CA GLY A 1066 64.53 17.73 149.30
C GLY A 1066 65.30 18.89 148.57
N LYS A 1067 64.58 19.93 148.08
CA LYS A 1067 65.01 21.08 147.20
C LYS A 1067 65.14 20.73 145.69
N GLY A 1068 65.23 21.63 144.68
CA GLY A 1068 65.20 23.12 144.59
C GLY A 1068 66.58 23.78 144.32
N GLY A 1069 66.80 24.79 143.45
CA GLY A 1069 65.96 25.56 142.50
C GLY A 1069 66.64 26.90 142.05
N VAL A 1070 65.93 27.80 141.33
CA VAL A 1070 66.24 29.25 141.09
C VAL A 1070 67.22 29.67 139.93
N ARG A 1071 66.79 30.67 139.13
CA ARG A 1071 67.54 31.55 138.16
C ARG A 1071 68.17 30.84 136.93
N GLN A 1072 68.52 31.51 135.81
CA GLN A 1072 68.84 32.92 135.53
C GLN A 1072 68.42 33.29 134.08
N GLY A 1073 68.34 34.58 133.69
CA GLY A 1073 67.99 34.99 132.32
C GLY A 1073 68.88 36.10 131.74
N SER A 1074 68.91 36.23 130.40
CA SER A 1074 69.32 37.44 129.64
C SER A 1074 69.12 37.28 128.11
N THR A 1075 68.91 38.42 127.42
CA THR A 1075 69.21 38.71 125.99
C THR A 1075 68.53 37.92 124.85
N LEU A 1076 67.49 38.54 124.27
CA LEU A 1076 67.47 39.14 122.91
C LEU A 1076 68.30 38.47 121.77
N VAL A 1077 67.63 38.06 120.68
CA VAL A 1077 67.77 38.53 119.27
C VAL A 1077 67.03 37.60 118.28
N MET A 1078 66.59 38.18 117.15
CA MET A 1078 66.01 37.57 115.92
C MET A 1078 66.73 36.26 115.46
N ASN A 1079 66.18 35.35 114.65
CA ASN A 1079 65.51 35.63 113.36
C ASN A 1079 64.86 34.39 112.68
N SER A 1080 64.09 34.64 111.61
CA SER A 1080 63.76 33.76 110.46
C SER A 1080 63.08 32.38 110.65
N SER A 1081 62.00 32.14 109.90
CA SER A 1081 61.18 30.91 109.86
C SER A 1081 61.49 30.01 108.66
N GLN A 1082 61.23 28.69 108.75
CA GLN A 1082 61.06 27.81 107.57
C GLN A 1082 60.17 26.58 107.85
N LEU A 1083 59.09 26.44 107.05
CA LEU A 1083 58.29 25.25 106.63
C LEU A 1083 58.06 24.02 107.56
N GLU A 1084 56.76 23.76 107.87
CA GLU A 1084 55.99 22.46 107.81
C GLU A 1084 56.48 21.16 108.54
N PRO A 1085 55.67 20.05 108.64
CA PRO A 1085 54.21 19.83 108.46
C PRO A 1085 53.47 18.98 109.56
N ILE A 1086 52.13 18.89 109.46
CA ILE A 1086 51.16 17.76 109.68
C ILE A 1086 51.56 16.56 110.60
N PRO A 1087 50.75 16.19 111.64
CA PRO A 1087 49.89 14.97 111.57
C PRO A 1087 48.55 15.00 112.37
N ASN A 1088 47.83 13.86 112.46
CA ASN A 1088 46.36 13.75 112.46
C ASN A 1088 45.75 12.78 113.53
N MET A 1089 44.50 13.03 114.00
CA MET A 1089 43.56 12.08 114.70
C MET A 1089 43.99 11.52 116.10
N PRO A 1090 43.21 10.69 116.89
CA PRO A 1090 41.96 9.91 116.61
C PRO A 1090 40.88 9.83 117.76
N VAL A 1091 39.97 8.80 117.70
CA VAL A 1091 39.13 8.17 118.79
C VAL A 1091 37.73 8.77 119.12
N HIS A 1092 36.62 8.04 119.42
CA HIS A 1092 36.04 6.73 118.97
C HIS A 1092 34.62 6.44 119.62
N GLU A 1093 34.07 5.21 119.44
CA GLU A 1093 32.86 4.58 120.08
C GLU A 1093 31.45 5.00 119.53
N LYS A 1094 30.39 4.21 119.21
CA LYS A 1094 29.81 2.84 119.46
C LYS A 1094 28.42 2.96 120.20
N LYS A 1095 27.36 2.11 120.09
CA LYS A 1095 27.19 0.69 119.64
C LYS A 1095 25.69 0.24 119.51
N LEU A 1096 25.41 -0.94 118.87
CA LEU A 1096 24.25 -1.91 119.01
C LEU A 1096 22.88 -1.63 118.29
N ASN A 1097 22.07 -2.61 117.80
CA ASN A 1097 22.29 -4.01 117.32
C ASN A 1097 21.07 -4.71 116.59
N ASN A 1098 21.29 -5.94 116.04
CA ASN A 1098 20.34 -7.04 115.63
C ASN A 1098 19.75 -7.07 114.17
N SER A 1099 19.52 -8.21 113.44
CA SER A 1099 20.18 -9.56 113.39
C SER A 1099 19.64 -10.58 112.30
N ARG A 1100 20.45 -10.96 111.27
CA ARG A 1100 20.57 -12.28 110.52
C ARG A 1100 19.35 -12.95 109.79
N PRO A 1101 19.50 -14.05 108.95
CA PRO A 1101 20.66 -14.89 108.50
C PRO A 1101 20.85 -15.07 106.93
N LEU A 1102 21.59 -16.12 106.46
CA LEU A 1102 22.18 -16.40 105.10
C LEU A 1102 21.82 -17.84 104.57
N PRO A 1103 22.35 -18.47 103.45
CA PRO A 1103 23.23 -18.10 102.29
C PRO A 1103 22.61 -18.57 100.90
N PRO A 1104 23.22 -19.29 99.87
CA PRO A 1104 24.58 -19.39 99.24
C PRO A 1104 24.68 -19.45 97.64
N THR A 1105 25.85 -19.06 97.06
CA THR A 1105 26.60 -19.52 95.81
C THR A 1105 26.02 -19.72 94.36
N PRO A 1106 26.82 -19.43 93.27
CA PRO A 1106 26.57 -19.67 91.80
C PRO A 1106 27.37 -20.92 91.24
N PRO A 1107 27.79 -21.14 89.95
CA PRO A 1107 27.63 -20.48 88.60
C PRO A 1107 27.43 -21.44 87.35
N LYS A 1108 27.48 -20.98 86.08
CA LYS A 1108 27.85 -21.77 84.84
C LYS A 1108 28.07 -21.00 83.50
N GLU A 1109 28.88 -21.56 82.59
CA GLU A 1109 29.16 -21.13 81.18
C GLU A 1109 28.43 -22.02 80.12
N PRO A 1110 28.51 -21.76 78.79
CA PRO A 1110 29.62 -22.29 77.95
C PRO A 1110 30.07 -21.43 76.70
N PRO A 1111 31.18 -21.79 75.99
CA PRO A 1111 31.82 -20.94 74.96
C PRO A 1111 32.07 -21.59 73.56
N SER A 1112 32.57 -20.80 72.59
CA SER A 1112 33.52 -21.24 71.52
C SER A 1112 34.20 -19.99 70.88
N HIS A 1113 35.42 -19.96 70.31
CA HIS A 1113 36.27 -21.02 69.76
C HIS A 1113 37.78 -20.65 69.69
N ARG A 1114 38.66 -21.68 69.78
CA ARG A 1114 40.00 -21.86 69.14
C ARG A 1114 41.15 -20.85 69.34
N LYS A 1115 42.29 -21.37 69.84
CA LYS A 1115 43.53 -21.46 69.02
C LYS A 1115 44.58 -22.46 69.56
N THR A 1116 44.85 -23.49 68.76
CA THR A 1116 46.00 -24.43 68.81
C THR A 1116 45.98 -25.19 67.47
N THR A 1117 47.09 -25.48 66.77
CA THR A 1117 48.53 -25.28 67.05
C THR A 1117 49.28 -25.10 65.71
N VAL A 1118 50.39 -24.34 65.70
CA VAL A 1118 51.61 -24.41 64.82
C VAL A 1118 51.48 -25.19 63.49
N TYR A 1119 51.77 -24.61 62.32
CA TYR A 1119 52.94 -23.79 61.97
C TYR A 1119 52.64 -22.35 61.49
#